data_AF-A0AAJ0FEY6-F1
#
_entry.id   AF-A0AAJ0FEY6-F1
#
_cell.length_a   1.000
_cell.length_b   1.000
_cell.length_c   1.000
_cell.angle_alpha   90.00
_cell.angle_beta   90.00
_cell.angle_gamma   90.00
#
_symmetry.space_group_name_H-M   'P 1'
#
loop_
_entity.id
_entity.type
_entity.pdbx_description
1 polymer ?
#
loop_
_entity_poly.entity_id
_entity_poly.type
_entity_poly.pdbx_seq_one_letter_code
_entity_poly.pdbx_strand_id
1 'polypeptide(L)'
;MAEVEEPKFTTLAERIAALNQQKNFQAPPSTAGKRPPPPPPPARTATEPVLSNMAMQKSPSLPPRPTRTATENAPPLPRRNTEETEGRRSLAPPPTPSRGGPPPLPSRNAQKQMAPPPELPSRRPSGLNVSRRGSNSSDISAMSNLSLTDSQSSTRRLPPTLEDANLPPLPPTRREREAAKKAEEEAAARSPSLPSRVSRIADPPAPSLPPRLPSRPTRSPTADQTEDTSPGLPPRRLPPPPSSYRPKSAIENGFNAGHRQTNGVPPPIPVSSRPSLSQIDAVVSRGSAAGRPPPAPPSRGLDCLKCRDFSGPDNVAARFPVANLPRQDVVGYLAHVLCDPFPSLTDKARAIFTWCHHNIAYDVDSFFTNCIRHITPEEGIFEQKAVCSGYAGIYEGLALRAGLECIVVTGHGKGYGYSPVAPGDRPPPRSADGHAWNAVRLDDGKWKLLDACWGAGHLGKDNKYEKKFSPNEFVGTNEEFGLTHYPADDAHFFREDGRVPTWDEYYLGPCGYEGEPATLYGSGVDEGLNPYGFTPRAKRIKVYSGQIVQFRFSKICEHWTVEKHGNKGGQMLFAIQIHGVDGRKDDLVALDYDGFWWSADIPARDLGCPGQKLNMYGFTSIGNQDARGVTKAEWLRKKGRTGYALCGIAEWELV
;
A
#
# COMPACT_ATOMS: atom_id res chain seq x y z
N MET A 1 -20.78 -57.44 -36.19
CA MET A 1 -20.44 -56.03 -35.91
C MET A 1 -19.71 -55.49 -37.13
N ALA A 2 -19.84 -54.21 -37.43
CA ALA A 2 -19.02 -53.52 -38.43
C ALA A 2 -18.52 -52.23 -37.79
N GLU A 3 -17.22 -52.00 -37.82
CA GLU A 3 -16.62 -50.79 -37.26
C GLU A 3 -16.83 -49.63 -38.23
N VAL A 4 -17.20 -48.46 -37.71
CA VAL A 4 -17.27 -47.21 -38.48
C VAL A 4 -15.97 -46.46 -38.22
N GLU A 5 -15.10 -46.41 -39.21
CA GLU A 5 -13.78 -45.77 -39.11
C GLU A 5 -13.92 -44.23 -39.09
N GLU A 6 -13.50 -43.59 -38.00
CA GLU A 6 -13.51 -42.12 -37.91
C GLU A 6 -12.38 -41.48 -38.72
N PRO A 7 -12.66 -40.45 -39.56
CA PRO A 7 -11.66 -39.81 -40.40
C PRO A 7 -10.66 -38.97 -39.58
N LYS A 8 -9.39 -39.40 -39.55
CA LYS A 8 -8.29 -38.72 -38.86
C LYS A 8 -7.72 -37.56 -39.69
N PHE A 9 -8.33 -36.38 -39.58
CA PHE A 9 -7.79 -35.14 -40.15
C PHE A 9 -6.40 -34.81 -39.59
N THR A 10 -5.41 -34.62 -40.46
CA THR A 10 -4.01 -34.46 -40.07
C THR A 10 -3.57 -33.01 -39.93
N THR A 11 -4.32 -32.07 -40.51
CA THR A 11 -4.03 -30.63 -40.46
C THR A 11 -5.20 -29.83 -39.86
N LEU A 12 -4.87 -28.67 -39.30
CA LEU A 12 -5.88 -27.73 -38.77
C LEU A 12 -6.80 -27.19 -39.88
N ALA A 13 -6.26 -27.02 -41.09
CA ALA A 13 -7.00 -26.51 -42.24
C ALA A 13 -8.10 -27.48 -42.72
N GLU A 14 -7.82 -28.79 -42.79
CA GLU A 14 -8.83 -29.80 -43.11
C GLU A 14 -9.96 -29.82 -42.08
N ARG A 15 -9.62 -29.74 -40.79
CA ARG A 15 -10.61 -29.74 -39.70
C ARG A 15 -11.52 -28.50 -39.75
N ILE A 16 -10.97 -27.33 -40.14
CA ILE A 16 -11.75 -26.10 -40.36
C ILE A 16 -12.61 -26.20 -41.63
N ALA A 17 -12.11 -26.82 -42.71
CA ALA A 17 -12.86 -27.03 -43.94
C ALA A 17 -14.08 -27.95 -43.72
N ALA A 18 -13.89 -29.06 -43.01
CA ALA A 18 -14.97 -29.99 -42.65
C ALA A 18 -16.07 -29.32 -41.82
N LEU A 19 -15.69 -28.50 -40.82
CA LEU A 19 -16.64 -27.78 -39.96
C LEU A 19 -17.51 -26.78 -40.75
N ASN A 20 -16.95 -26.14 -41.77
CA ASN A 20 -17.66 -25.19 -42.63
C ASN A 20 -18.67 -25.84 -43.61
N GLN A 21 -18.60 -27.16 -43.81
CA GLN A 21 -19.55 -27.90 -44.65
C GLN A 21 -20.83 -28.29 -43.87
N GLN A 22 -20.79 -28.39 -42.55
CA GLN A 22 -21.94 -28.71 -41.71
C GLN A 22 -22.85 -27.50 -41.43
N LYS A 23 -23.39 -26.90 -42.51
CA LYS A 23 -24.40 -25.84 -42.41
C LYS A 23 -25.80 -26.42 -42.31
N ASN A 24 -26.41 -26.33 -41.13
CA ASN A 24 -27.86 -26.44 -40.97
C ASN A 24 -28.36 -25.35 -40.00
N PHE A 25 -29.65 -25.02 -40.07
CA PHE A 25 -30.35 -23.84 -39.53
C PHE A 25 -30.17 -22.53 -40.32
N GLN A 26 -31.15 -22.28 -41.21
CA GLN A 26 -31.54 -20.95 -41.67
C GLN A 26 -32.60 -20.35 -40.72
N ALA A 27 -32.74 -19.02 -40.71
CA ALA A 27 -33.82 -18.33 -40.01
C ALA A 27 -35.01 -18.02 -40.96
N PRO A 28 -36.27 -18.03 -40.48
CA PRO A 28 -37.45 -17.70 -41.30
C PRO A 28 -37.56 -16.19 -41.59
N PRO A 29 -38.27 -15.80 -42.68
CA PRO A 29 -38.35 -14.42 -43.14
C PRO A 29 -39.35 -13.55 -42.35
N SER A 30 -39.18 -12.23 -42.42
CA SER A 30 -40.04 -11.24 -41.78
C SER A 30 -41.09 -10.65 -42.73
N THR A 31 -42.35 -10.57 -42.29
CA THR A 31 -43.39 -9.67 -42.86
C THR A 31 -44.63 -9.63 -41.96
N ALA A 32 -45.42 -8.56 -42.07
CA ALA A 32 -46.62 -8.22 -41.27
C ALA A 32 -46.38 -7.98 -39.76
N GLY A 33 -47.03 -7.01 -39.10
CA GLY A 33 -47.92 -5.95 -39.59
C GLY A 33 -48.09 -4.83 -38.55
N LYS A 34 -48.51 -3.63 -38.97
CA LYS A 34 -48.63 -2.45 -38.08
C LYS A 34 -49.84 -2.55 -37.12
N ARG A 35 -49.69 -2.05 -35.89
CA ARG A 35 -50.82 -1.65 -35.00
C ARG A 35 -50.56 -0.24 -34.40
N PRO A 36 -51.62 0.51 -34.03
CA PRO A 36 -51.53 1.93 -33.67
C PRO A 36 -51.17 2.18 -32.18
N PRO A 37 -50.71 3.41 -31.84
CA PRO A 37 -50.46 3.82 -30.45
C PRO A 37 -51.76 4.10 -29.66
N PRO A 38 -51.71 4.05 -28.30
CA PRO A 38 -52.84 4.35 -27.43
C PRO A 38 -53.17 5.86 -27.31
N PRO A 39 -54.37 6.23 -26.83
CA PRO A 39 -54.85 7.62 -26.79
C PRO A 39 -54.29 8.44 -25.60
N PRO A 40 -54.30 9.79 -25.69
CA PRO A 40 -53.89 10.68 -24.61
C PRO A 40 -54.95 10.83 -23.49
N PRO A 41 -54.53 11.20 -22.25
CA PRO A 41 -55.45 11.46 -21.14
C PRO A 41 -56.26 12.77 -21.31
N PRO A 42 -57.44 12.89 -20.65
CA PRO A 42 -58.33 14.03 -20.83
C PRO A 42 -57.89 15.30 -20.08
N ALA A 43 -58.31 16.46 -20.60
CA ALA A 43 -58.08 17.78 -19.98
C ALA A 43 -59.40 18.57 -19.83
N ARG A 44 -59.63 19.11 -18.62
CA ARG A 44 -60.67 20.10 -18.20
C ARG A 44 -60.64 20.17 -16.65
N THR A 45 -60.88 21.28 -15.95
CA THR A 45 -61.12 22.69 -16.36
C THR A 45 -60.66 23.62 -15.23
N ALA A 46 -60.48 24.91 -15.50
CA ALA A 46 -60.18 25.92 -14.47
C ALA A 46 -61.44 26.72 -14.07
N THR A 47 -61.48 27.18 -12.82
CA THR A 47 -62.39 28.25 -12.34
C THR A 47 -61.71 29.06 -11.24
N GLU A 48 -61.54 30.34 -11.53
CA GLU A 48 -61.14 31.48 -10.67
C GLU A 48 -62.41 32.17 -10.10
N PRO A 49 -62.38 33.32 -9.37
CA PRO A 49 -61.28 34.05 -8.68
C PRO A 49 -61.62 34.49 -7.22
N VAL A 50 -60.82 35.44 -6.67
CA VAL A 50 -61.20 36.60 -5.79
C VAL A 50 -60.72 36.63 -4.32
N LEU A 51 -59.61 37.36 -4.10
CA LEU A 51 -59.26 38.26 -2.94
C LEU A 51 -59.06 37.67 -1.51
N SER A 52 -58.27 38.27 -0.59
CA SER A 52 -57.54 39.56 -0.62
C SER A 52 -56.28 39.66 0.29
N ASN A 53 -55.45 40.66 -0.02
CA ASN A 53 -54.57 41.47 0.87
C ASN A 53 -53.24 40.94 1.49
N MET A 54 -52.14 41.47 0.92
CA MET A 54 -50.95 42.08 1.58
C MET A 54 -50.02 41.20 2.47
N ALA A 55 -48.71 41.46 2.59
CA ALA A 55 -47.90 42.62 2.15
C ALA A 55 -46.56 42.20 1.49
N MET A 56 -45.85 43.18 0.91
CA MET A 56 -44.57 42.97 0.19
C MET A 56 -43.33 43.08 1.10
N GLN A 57 -42.29 42.29 0.80
CA GLN A 57 -40.90 42.74 0.80
C GLN A 57 -40.11 41.99 -0.29
N LYS A 58 -39.13 42.65 -0.93
CA LYS A 58 -38.41 42.15 -2.12
C LYS A 58 -36.97 41.73 -1.80
N SER A 59 -36.52 40.65 -2.41
CA SER A 59 -35.10 40.24 -2.44
C SER A 59 -34.24 41.20 -3.28
N PRO A 60 -32.96 41.40 -2.96
CA PRO A 60 -32.07 42.29 -3.71
C PRO A 60 -31.57 41.69 -5.03
N SER A 61 -31.36 42.55 -6.02
CA SER A 61 -30.88 42.19 -7.37
C SER A 61 -29.41 42.56 -7.61
N LEU A 62 -28.73 41.82 -8.49
CA LEU A 62 -27.34 42.05 -8.90
C LEU A 62 -27.14 43.41 -9.63
N PRO A 63 -25.99 44.09 -9.46
CA PRO A 63 -25.71 45.37 -10.11
C PRO A 63 -25.30 45.23 -11.60
N PRO A 64 -25.60 46.22 -12.46
CA PRO A 64 -25.33 46.18 -13.89
C PRO A 64 -23.90 46.64 -14.28
N ARG A 65 -23.51 46.32 -15.52
CA ARG A 65 -22.21 46.66 -16.14
C ARG A 65 -22.24 48.05 -16.80
N PRO A 66 -21.28 48.95 -16.52
CA PRO A 66 -21.23 50.28 -17.14
C PRO A 66 -20.64 50.29 -18.57
N THR A 67 -20.99 51.32 -19.35
CA THR A 67 -20.52 51.58 -20.73
C THR A 67 -19.62 52.82 -20.84
N ARG A 68 -18.94 52.99 -21.98
CA ARG A 68 -17.76 53.87 -22.17
C ARG A 68 -18.07 55.32 -22.57
N THR A 69 -17.23 56.22 -22.07
CA THR A 69 -16.65 57.36 -22.82
C THR A 69 -15.19 57.52 -22.37
N ALA A 70 -14.15 57.89 -23.14
CA ALA A 70 -13.80 57.82 -24.56
C ALA A 70 -12.69 58.88 -24.78
N THR A 71 -11.42 58.48 -24.75
CA THR A 71 -10.29 59.29 -25.25
C THR A 71 -9.16 58.40 -25.79
N GLU A 72 -8.75 58.72 -27.01
CA GLU A 72 -7.40 58.66 -27.59
C GLU A 72 -6.58 57.33 -27.69
N ASN A 73 -6.39 56.94 -28.95
CA ASN A 73 -5.10 56.64 -29.62
C ASN A 73 -4.32 55.35 -29.29
N ALA A 74 -4.56 54.33 -30.12
CA ALA A 74 -3.59 53.29 -30.46
C ALA A 74 -3.61 52.99 -31.98
N PRO A 75 -2.46 52.91 -32.69
CA PRO A 75 -2.42 52.60 -34.12
C PRO A 75 -2.63 51.09 -34.41
N PRO A 76 -3.15 50.70 -35.58
CA PRO A 76 -3.64 49.34 -35.83
C PRO A 76 -2.63 48.35 -36.42
N LEU A 77 -2.90 47.06 -36.24
CA LEU A 77 -2.27 45.95 -36.97
C LEU A 77 -2.98 45.72 -38.33
N PRO A 78 -2.25 45.51 -39.43
CA PRO A 78 -2.85 45.28 -40.76
C PRO A 78 -3.35 43.85 -40.96
N ARG A 79 -4.34 43.67 -41.84
CA ARG A 79 -4.75 42.39 -42.43
C ARG A 79 -4.49 42.37 -43.95
N ARG A 80 -4.45 41.16 -44.51
CA ARG A 80 -4.24 40.86 -45.95
C ARG A 80 -5.10 41.72 -46.89
N ASN A 81 -4.54 41.98 -48.07
CA ASN A 81 -5.25 41.93 -49.36
C ASN A 81 -4.29 41.38 -50.44
N THR A 82 -4.83 41.02 -51.60
CA THR A 82 -4.12 40.48 -52.77
C THR A 82 -4.69 41.12 -54.04
N GLU A 83 -3.86 41.78 -54.85
CA GLU A 83 -4.06 42.06 -56.28
C GLU A 83 -2.76 42.65 -56.88
N GLU A 84 -2.74 42.94 -58.18
CA GLU A 84 -1.54 42.80 -59.04
C GLU A 84 -0.83 44.10 -59.50
N THR A 85 0.20 43.91 -60.35
CA THR A 85 0.66 44.78 -61.46
C THR A 85 2.03 45.51 -61.31
N GLU A 86 3.04 44.90 -61.96
CA GLU A 86 4.18 45.44 -62.77
C GLU A 86 5.05 46.66 -62.35
N GLY A 87 6.36 46.66 -62.74
CA GLY A 87 7.27 47.81 -62.47
C GLY A 87 8.74 47.78 -62.99
N ARG A 88 9.30 46.60 -63.32
CA ARG A 88 10.52 46.34 -64.16
C ARG A 88 11.69 47.36 -64.25
N ARG A 89 12.88 46.99 -63.71
CA ARG A 89 14.26 47.08 -64.32
C ARG A 89 15.35 46.81 -63.24
N SER A 90 16.60 46.40 -63.51
CA SER A 90 17.17 45.30 -64.34
C SER A 90 18.71 45.43 -64.39
N LEU A 91 19.49 44.47 -63.88
CA LEU A 91 20.89 44.15 -64.27
C LEU A 91 21.25 42.71 -63.79
N ALA A 92 22.19 42.03 -64.48
CA ALA A 92 22.59 40.61 -64.34
C ALA A 92 23.97 40.42 -65.03
N PRO A 93 24.60 39.22 -65.24
CA PRO A 93 24.25 37.80 -64.96
C PRO A 93 25.40 37.11 -64.13
N PRO A 94 25.87 35.83 -64.27
CA PRO A 94 25.41 34.63 -65.00
C PRO A 94 25.12 33.35 -64.16
N PRO A 95 25.86 32.20 -64.15
CA PRO A 95 25.20 30.95 -64.54
C PRO A 95 25.25 29.75 -63.54
N THR A 96 24.37 28.78 -63.81
CA THR A 96 24.10 27.56 -63.02
C THR A 96 24.50 26.25 -63.73
N PRO A 97 24.79 25.17 -62.99
CA PRO A 97 24.52 23.79 -63.41
C PRO A 97 23.40 23.11 -62.56
N SER A 98 23.05 21.86 -62.88
CA SER A 98 21.75 21.26 -62.53
C SER A 98 21.76 19.92 -61.76
N ARG A 99 20.62 19.61 -61.13
CA ARG A 99 20.11 18.28 -60.70
C ARG A 99 20.76 17.55 -59.52
N GLY A 100 19.90 16.92 -58.71
CA GLY A 100 20.23 15.88 -57.73
C GLY A 100 18.99 15.46 -56.94
N GLY A 101 18.56 14.20 -57.05
CA GLY A 101 17.51 13.60 -56.20
C GLY A 101 18.11 12.88 -54.98
N PRO A 102 17.28 12.43 -54.01
CA PRO A 102 17.78 11.71 -52.83
C PRO A 102 18.42 10.35 -53.20
N PRO A 103 19.46 9.92 -52.48
CA PRO A 103 20.24 8.72 -52.82
C PRO A 103 19.51 7.41 -52.46
N PRO A 104 19.74 6.31 -53.23
CA PRO A 104 19.13 5.00 -52.98
C PRO A 104 19.88 4.17 -51.91
N LEU A 105 19.21 3.14 -51.40
CA LEU A 105 19.75 2.18 -50.44
C LEU A 105 20.81 1.25 -51.08
N PRO A 106 21.89 0.86 -50.37
CA PRO A 106 22.89 -0.06 -50.91
C PRO A 106 22.37 -1.48 -51.14
N SER A 107 22.54 -2.00 -52.35
CA SER A 107 22.22 -3.38 -52.71
C SER A 107 23.30 -4.36 -52.27
N ARG A 108 22.88 -5.46 -51.64
CA ARG A 108 23.72 -6.58 -51.17
C ARG A 108 24.29 -7.39 -52.35
N ASN A 109 25.61 -7.62 -52.38
CA ASN A 109 26.21 -8.63 -53.26
C ASN A 109 27.45 -9.26 -52.61
N ALA A 110 27.86 -10.46 -53.07
CA ALA A 110 28.76 -11.35 -52.34
C ALA A 110 30.14 -11.56 -53.01
N GLN A 111 30.99 -12.34 -52.32
CA GLN A 111 32.32 -12.84 -52.70
C GLN A 111 33.54 -11.96 -52.37
N LYS A 112 34.11 -12.17 -51.17
CA LYS A 112 35.48 -12.72 -51.03
C LYS A 112 35.76 -13.27 -49.62
N GLN A 113 36.41 -14.43 -49.58
CA GLN A 113 37.14 -15.02 -48.44
C GLN A 113 38.48 -14.26 -48.27
N MET A 114 39.25 -14.32 -47.18
CA MET A 114 39.22 -15.12 -45.93
C MET A 114 40.11 -14.45 -44.86
N ALA A 115 39.70 -14.41 -43.58
CA ALA A 115 40.60 -14.21 -42.41
C ALA A 115 39.83 -14.45 -41.08
N PRO A 116 40.42 -15.10 -40.04
CA PRO A 116 39.76 -15.34 -38.74
C PRO A 116 40.14 -14.32 -37.63
N PRO A 117 39.30 -14.15 -36.60
CA PRO A 117 39.64 -13.41 -35.36
C PRO A 117 40.44 -14.28 -34.35
N PRO A 118 41.07 -13.67 -33.31
CA PRO A 118 41.98 -14.37 -32.38
C PRO A 118 41.30 -15.19 -31.27
N GLU A 119 42.09 -16.05 -30.62
CA GLU A 119 41.66 -17.09 -29.67
C GLU A 119 41.53 -16.64 -28.20
N LEU A 120 40.86 -17.47 -27.39
CA LEU A 120 40.84 -17.44 -25.92
C LEU A 120 41.41 -18.76 -25.35
N PRO A 121 41.97 -18.77 -24.12
CA PRO A 121 42.86 -19.85 -23.66
C PRO A 121 42.16 -21.18 -23.33
N SER A 122 42.93 -22.26 -23.43
CA SER A 122 42.46 -23.66 -23.40
C SER A 122 42.30 -24.28 -22.01
N ARG A 123 41.37 -25.24 -21.88
CA ARG A 123 41.43 -26.35 -20.90
C ARG A 123 41.73 -27.68 -21.60
N ARG A 124 42.36 -28.62 -20.89
CA ARG A 124 42.72 -29.98 -21.34
C ARG A 124 41.97 -31.07 -20.51
N PRO A 125 41.97 -32.37 -20.88
CA PRO A 125 40.71 -33.06 -21.21
C PRO A 125 40.39 -34.24 -20.26
N SER A 126 39.39 -35.11 -20.51
CA SER A 126 39.52 -36.34 -21.33
C SER A 126 38.21 -37.15 -21.45
N GLY A 127 38.02 -37.91 -22.55
CA GLY A 127 36.93 -38.91 -22.76
C GLY A 127 35.61 -38.33 -23.33
N LEU A 128 34.96 -38.78 -24.43
CA LEU A 128 34.84 -40.08 -25.13
C LEU A 128 34.22 -41.18 -24.23
N ASN A 129 33.21 -42.01 -24.58
CA ASN A 129 32.37 -42.23 -25.79
C ASN A 129 31.20 -43.22 -25.42
N VAL A 130 30.08 -43.49 -26.12
CA VAL A 130 29.43 -43.01 -27.37
C VAL A 130 27.89 -43.37 -27.41
N SER A 131 27.13 -42.82 -28.37
CA SER A 131 25.78 -43.18 -28.92
C SER A 131 24.71 -44.06 -28.20
N ARG A 132 23.51 -43.44 -28.08
CA ARG A 132 22.14 -43.95 -28.41
C ARG A 132 21.85 -45.46 -28.56
N ARG A 133 20.85 -45.95 -27.81
CA ARG A 133 19.69 -46.74 -28.31
C ARG A 133 18.51 -46.62 -27.34
N GLY A 134 17.35 -47.25 -27.61
CA GLY A 134 16.18 -47.19 -26.73
C GLY A 134 15.09 -48.21 -27.05
N SER A 135 13.96 -48.10 -26.33
CA SER A 135 12.77 -48.99 -26.30
C SER A 135 12.89 -50.25 -25.41
N ASN A 136 11.81 -50.47 -24.66
CA ASN A 136 11.30 -51.71 -24.04
C ASN A 136 12.29 -52.81 -23.60
N SER A 137 12.45 -52.95 -22.28
CA SER A 137 12.21 -54.24 -21.61
C SER A 137 11.76 -54.00 -20.17
N SER A 138 11.00 -54.95 -19.63
CA SER A 138 10.92 -55.13 -18.16
C SER A 138 12.22 -55.78 -17.68
N ASP A 139 12.57 -55.62 -16.41
CA ASP A 139 12.59 -56.82 -15.57
C ASP A 139 12.53 -56.57 -14.06
N ILE A 140 11.85 -57.52 -13.43
CA ILE A 140 11.67 -57.79 -12.01
C ILE A 140 12.97 -57.80 -11.18
N SER A 141 12.85 -57.40 -9.92
CA SER A 141 13.67 -57.93 -8.82
C SER A 141 12.79 -58.06 -7.58
N ALA A 142 12.86 -59.22 -6.92
CA ALA A 142 11.93 -59.62 -5.86
C ALA A 142 12.70 -60.07 -4.60
N MET A 143 11.96 -60.31 -3.51
CA MET A 143 12.45 -60.60 -2.16
C MET A 143 13.06 -59.36 -1.47
N SER A 144 12.86 -59.15 -0.17
CA SER A 144 12.65 -60.15 0.90
C SER A 144 11.29 -60.09 1.59
N ASN A 145 10.70 -61.28 1.80
CA ASN A 145 9.75 -61.51 2.88
C ASN A 145 10.51 -61.77 4.20
N LEU A 146 9.97 -61.27 5.31
CA LEU A 146 10.00 -62.00 6.59
C LEU A 146 8.88 -61.44 7.49
N SER A 147 7.95 -62.32 7.87
CA SER A 147 6.79 -61.97 8.71
C SER A 147 7.02 -62.41 10.15
N LEU A 148 6.39 -61.71 11.10
CA LEU A 148 6.00 -62.32 12.37
C LEU A 148 4.60 -61.81 12.74
N THR A 149 3.81 -62.70 13.32
CA THR A 149 2.37 -62.54 13.58
C THR A 149 2.09 -62.50 15.07
N ASP A 150 1.05 -61.77 15.46
CA ASP A 150 0.24 -62.18 16.62
C ASP A 150 -1.25 -62.10 16.25
N SER A 151 -2.09 -62.84 16.96
CA SER A 151 -3.44 -63.21 16.53
C SER A 151 -4.49 -63.00 17.63
N GLN A 152 -5.55 -62.24 17.32
CA GLN A 152 -6.84 -62.36 18.00
C GLN A 152 -7.98 -62.46 16.98
N SER A 153 -9.10 -63.05 17.42
CA SER A 153 -10.02 -63.75 16.51
C SER A 153 -11.41 -63.12 16.39
N SER A 154 -11.98 -63.31 15.20
CA SER A 154 -13.43 -63.40 14.93
C SER A 154 -14.35 -62.26 15.41
N THR A 155 -14.79 -61.44 14.44
CA THR A 155 -16.18 -61.57 13.96
C THR A 155 -16.31 -60.97 12.56
N ARG A 156 -16.68 -61.80 11.57
CA ARG A 156 -16.94 -61.32 10.20
C ARG A 156 -18.33 -60.68 10.14
N ARG A 157 -18.42 -59.42 9.73
CA ARG A 157 -19.64 -58.78 9.23
C ARG A 157 -19.44 -58.43 7.75
N LEU A 158 -20.42 -58.78 6.92
CA LEU A 158 -20.48 -58.36 5.52
C LEU A 158 -21.02 -56.92 5.43
N PRO A 159 -20.61 -56.12 4.43
CA PRO A 159 -21.25 -54.84 4.16
C PRO A 159 -22.68 -55.04 3.64
N PRO A 160 -23.63 -54.13 3.95
CA PRO A 160 -24.98 -54.18 3.41
C PRO A 160 -25.02 -53.79 1.92
N THR A 161 -26.08 -54.23 1.23
CA THR A 161 -26.41 -53.83 -0.13
C THR A 161 -26.89 -52.37 -0.19
N LEU A 162 -26.63 -51.71 -1.32
CA LEU A 162 -27.00 -50.31 -1.55
C LEU A 162 -28.44 -50.22 -2.10
N GLU A 163 -29.34 -49.54 -1.37
CA GLU A 163 -30.63 -49.07 -1.88
C GLU A 163 -30.82 -47.58 -1.57
N ASP A 164 -31.13 -46.82 -2.62
CA ASP A 164 -31.82 -45.52 -2.71
C ASP A 164 -31.81 -44.58 -1.48
N ALA A 165 -30.67 -43.93 -1.25
CA ALA A 165 -30.63 -42.64 -0.57
C ALA A 165 -30.90 -41.51 -1.58
N ASN A 166 -31.95 -40.71 -1.37
CA ASN A 166 -32.23 -39.52 -2.18
C ASN A 166 -31.06 -38.52 -2.10
N LEU A 167 -30.35 -38.33 -3.21
CA LEU A 167 -29.25 -37.36 -3.29
C LEU A 167 -29.79 -35.92 -3.31
N PRO A 168 -29.12 -34.96 -2.64
CA PRO A 168 -29.47 -33.55 -2.78
C PRO A 168 -29.26 -33.08 -4.24
N PRO A 169 -30.04 -32.09 -4.71
CA PRO A 169 -29.96 -31.62 -6.09
C PRO A 169 -28.54 -31.11 -6.40
N LEU A 170 -27.99 -31.57 -7.53
CA LEU A 170 -26.67 -31.16 -7.99
C LEU A 170 -26.62 -29.65 -8.25
N PRO A 171 -25.48 -28.98 -7.97
CA PRO A 171 -25.34 -27.56 -8.21
C PRO A 171 -25.54 -27.24 -9.70
N PRO A 172 -26.26 -26.16 -10.06
CA PRO A 172 -26.61 -25.85 -11.45
C PRO A 172 -25.36 -25.75 -12.31
N THR A 173 -25.42 -26.38 -13.48
CA THR A 173 -24.29 -26.49 -14.40
C THR A 173 -23.83 -25.11 -14.86
N ARG A 174 -22.59 -25.04 -15.37
CA ARG A 174 -22.02 -23.80 -15.92
C ARG A 174 -22.95 -23.13 -16.94
N ARG A 175 -23.58 -23.92 -17.80
CA ARG A 175 -24.52 -23.44 -18.84
C ARG A 175 -25.81 -22.86 -18.25
N GLU A 176 -26.32 -23.42 -17.17
CA GLU A 176 -27.51 -22.91 -16.46
C GLU A 176 -27.17 -21.63 -15.66
N ARG A 177 -25.98 -21.55 -15.06
CA ARG A 177 -25.49 -20.32 -14.41
C ARG A 177 -25.26 -19.19 -15.42
N GLU A 178 -24.71 -19.50 -16.59
CA GLU A 178 -24.54 -18.54 -17.69
C GLU A 178 -25.89 -18.10 -18.28
N ALA A 179 -26.87 -19.00 -18.39
CA ALA A 179 -28.24 -18.65 -18.79
C ALA A 179 -28.98 -17.79 -17.74
N ALA A 180 -28.85 -18.09 -16.45
CA ALA A 180 -29.45 -17.33 -15.37
C ALA A 180 -28.90 -15.89 -15.32
N LYS A 181 -27.56 -15.72 -15.37
CA LYS A 181 -26.94 -14.39 -15.47
C LYS A 181 -27.44 -13.61 -16.68
N LYS A 182 -27.57 -14.26 -17.84
CA LYS A 182 -28.03 -13.61 -19.06
C LYS A 182 -29.50 -13.15 -18.97
N ALA A 183 -30.36 -13.92 -18.32
CA ALA A 183 -31.75 -13.54 -18.06
C ALA A 183 -31.86 -12.38 -17.04
N GLU A 184 -30.98 -12.35 -16.04
CA GLU A 184 -30.88 -11.25 -15.06
C GLU A 184 -30.39 -9.95 -15.71
N GLU A 185 -29.39 -10.03 -16.58
CA GLU A 185 -28.85 -8.91 -17.37
C GLU A 185 -29.88 -8.38 -18.39
N GLU A 186 -30.64 -9.27 -19.05
CA GLU A 186 -31.72 -8.92 -19.98
C GLU A 186 -32.97 -8.36 -19.25
N ALA A 187 -33.19 -8.71 -17.98
CA ALA A 187 -34.20 -8.09 -17.11
C ALA A 187 -33.77 -6.69 -16.65
N ALA A 188 -32.51 -6.50 -16.26
CA ALA A 188 -31.96 -5.20 -15.90
C ALA A 188 -32.05 -4.21 -17.07
N ALA A 189 -31.74 -4.66 -18.29
CA ALA A 189 -31.84 -3.88 -19.52
C ALA A 189 -33.28 -3.45 -19.92
N ARG A 190 -34.33 -3.97 -19.25
CA ARG A 190 -35.74 -3.66 -19.52
C ARG A 190 -36.39 -2.64 -18.60
N SER A 191 -35.66 -2.10 -17.63
CA SER A 191 -36.18 -1.07 -16.71
C SER A 191 -36.14 0.34 -17.35
N PRO A 192 -37.27 1.07 -17.44
CA PRO A 192 -37.29 2.40 -18.05
C PRO A 192 -36.62 3.45 -17.15
N SER A 193 -35.80 4.32 -17.76
CA SER A 193 -35.06 5.37 -17.05
C SER A 193 -35.92 6.58 -16.70
N LEU A 194 -35.81 7.06 -15.45
CA LEU A 194 -36.45 8.30 -14.99
C LEU A 194 -35.58 9.54 -15.32
N PRO A 195 -36.18 10.68 -15.65
CA PRO A 195 -35.45 11.86 -16.11
C PRO A 195 -34.74 12.60 -14.96
N SER A 196 -33.49 13.00 -15.20
CA SER A 196 -32.71 13.81 -14.26
C SER A 196 -33.33 15.20 -14.07
N ARG A 197 -33.44 15.66 -12.81
CA ARG A 197 -33.90 17.01 -12.48
C ARG A 197 -33.08 17.61 -11.35
N VAL A 198 -32.36 18.69 -11.64
CA VAL A 198 -31.57 19.43 -10.65
C VAL A 198 -32.49 20.31 -9.80
N SER A 199 -32.53 20.08 -8.49
CA SER A 199 -32.84 21.08 -7.47
C SER A 199 -32.41 20.57 -6.09
N ARG A 200 -31.97 21.50 -5.22
CA ARG A 200 -31.51 21.16 -3.86
C ARG A 200 -32.71 20.92 -2.93
N ILE A 201 -32.62 19.89 -2.11
CA ILE A 201 -33.39 19.74 -0.86
C ILE A 201 -32.36 19.48 0.23
N ALA A 202 -32.57 20.03 1.43
CA ALA A 202 -31.63 19.96 2.54
C ALA A 202 -31.84 18.71 3.41
N ASP A 203 -30.80 18.31 4.13
CA ASP A 203 -30.80 17.16 5.05
C ASP A 203 -31.78 17.36 6.23
N PRO A 204 -32.37 16.28 6.77
CA PRO A 204 -33.19 16.35 7.97
C PRO A 204 -32.33 16.62 9.23
N PRO A 205 -32.82 17.37 10.22
CA PRO A 205 -32.05 17.71 11.42
C PRO A 205 -31.87 16.51 12.36
N ALA A 206 -30.65 16.40 12.92
CA ALA A 206 -30.35 15.43 13.97
C ALA A 206 -31.03 15.80 15.31
N PRO A 207 -31.38 14.81 16.16
CA PRO A 207 -32.04 15.06 17.45
C PRO A 207 -31.13 15.76 18.47
N SER A 208 -31.66 16.75 19.17
CA SER A 208 -30.93 17.56 20.17
C SER A 208 -30.85 16.89 21.55
N LEU A 209 -29.65 16.91 22.14
CA LEU A 209 -29.44 16.52 23.55
C LEU A 209 -30.02 17.57 24.53
N PRO A 210 -30.43 17.16 25.76
CA PRO A 210 -30.95 18.08 26.77
C PRO A 210 -29.87 19.02 27.34
N PRO A 211 -30.25 20.22 27.83
CA PRO A 211 -29.30 21.26 28.23
C PRO A 211 -28.57 20.94 29.55
N ARG A 212 -27.28 21.32 29.63
CA ARG A 212 -26.50 21.29 30.87
C ARG A 212 -26.82 22.50 31.76
N LEU A 213 -27.01 22.25 33.05
CA LEU A 213 -27.10 23.31 34.07
C LEU A 213 -25.71 23.93 34.36
N PRO A 214 -25.63 25.24 34.64
CA PRO A 214 -24.36 25.93 34.90
C PRO A 214 -23.82 25.66 36.31
N SER A 215 -22.49 25.66 36.44
CA SER A 215 -21.78 25.51 37.71
C SER A 215 -21.78 26.81 38.55
N ARG A 216 -21.93 26.68 39.88
CA ARG A 216 -21.94 27.79 40.84
C ARG A 216 -20.60 27.88 41.59
N PRO A 217 -20.00 29.07 41.79
CA PRO A 217 -18.70 29.22 42.43
C PRO A 217 -18.76 29.16 43.98
N THR A 218 -17.63 28.81 44.58
CA THR A 218 -17.43 28.61 46.02
C THR A 218 -17.24 29.92 46.80
N ARG A 219 -17.96 30.11 47.92
CA ARG A 219 -17.56 31.01 49.02
C ARG A 219 -18.28 30.66 50.34
N SER A 220 -17.53 30.48 51.43
CA SER A 220 -18.05 30.21 52.78
C SER A 220 -18.64 31.47 53.43
N PRO A 221 -19.50 31.35 54.47
CA PRO A 221 -18.98 31.42 55.85
C PRO A 221 -19.69 30.48 56.87
N THR A 222 -19.47 30.78 58.16
CA THR A 222 -19.65 29.99 59.40
C THR A 222 -21.04 30.00 60.08
N ALA A 223 -21.27 28.99 60.95
CA ALA A 223 -22.22 28.93 62.08
C ALA A 223 -23.74 28.89 61.72
N ASP A 224 -24.66 28.42 62.57
CA ASP A 224 -24.56 27.92 63.97
C ASP A 224 -25.55 26.74 64.24
N GLN A 225 -25.67 26.28 65.49
CA GLN A 225 -26.47 25.14 65.95
C GLN A 225 -27.98 25.43 66.11
N THR A 226 -28.84 24.41 65.97
CA THR A 226 -29.94 24.07 66.92
C THR A 226 -30.59 22.71 66.62
N GLU A 227 -31.40 22.21 67.55
CA GLU A 227 -32.01 20.86 67.63
C GLU A 227 -33.43 20.84 66.95
N ASP A 228 -34.28 19.79 66.94
CA ASP A 228 -34.43 18.60 67.80
C ASP A 228 -35.29 17.47 67.15
N THR A 229 -35.23 16.29 67.77
CA THR A 229 -36.19 15.16 67.85
C THR A 229 -36.38 14.17 66.67
N SER A 230 -36.65 12.92 67.06
CA SER A 230 -36.78 11.65 66.31
C SER A 230 -38.24 11.08 66.44
N PRO A 231 -38.68 9.90 65.90
CA PRO A 231 -37.89 8.68 65.61
C PRO A 231 -38.28 7.72 64.44
N GLY A 232 -37.27 6.99 63.94
CA GLY A 232 -37.18 5.51 64.06
C GLY A 232 -38.00 4.55 63.16
N LEU A 233 -37.30 3.81 62.28
CA LEU A 233 -37.69 2.47 61.77
C LEU A 233 -36.44 1.54 61.65
N PRO A 234 -36.58 0.20 61.81
CA PRO A 234 -35.43 -0.71 61.94
C PRO A 234 -34.95 -1.36 60.61
N PRO A 235 -33.64 -1.66 60.46
CA PRO A 235 -33.07 -2.30 59.27
C PRO A 235 -33.09 -3.85 59.31
N ARG A 236 -33.27 -4.49 58.13
CA ARG A 236 -33.08 -5.95 57.94
C ARG A 236 -31.61 -6.30 57.69
N ARG A 237 -31.18 -7.50 58.13
CA ARG A 237 -29.87 -8.11 57.82
C ARG A 237 -29.97 -9.13 56.68
N LEU A 238 -28.84 -9.40 56.02
CA LEU A 238 -28.64 -10.51 55.10
C LEU A 238 -27.71 -11.59 55.72
N PRO A 239 -27.81 -12.87 55.32
CA PRO A 239 -27.02 -13.98 55.88
C PRO A 239 -25.62 -14.13 55.24
N PRO A 240 -24.66 -14.82 55.91
CA PRO A 240 -23.31 -15.04 55.41
C PRO A 240 -23.16 -16.29 54.50
N PRO A 241 -22.12 -16.35 53.64
CA PRO A 241 -21.81 -17.50 52.80
C PRO A 241 -21.04 -18.63 53.53
N PRO A 242 -21.09 -19.88 53.03
CA PRO A 242 -20.47 -21.05 53.68
C PRO A 242 -18.97 -21.23 53.38
N SER A 243 -18.32 -22.09 54.16
CA SER A 243 -16.89 -22.42 54.06
C SER A 243 -16.63 -23.77 53.38
N SER A 244 -15.76 -23.79 52.37
CA SER A 244 -14.82 -24.92 52.14
C SER A 244 -13.77 -24.61 51.06
N TYR A 245 -12.63 -25.31 51.16
CA TYR A 245 -11.54 -25.44 50.18
C TYR A 245 -10.60 -24.24 49.95
N ARG A 246 -9.30 -24.57 49.75
CA ARG A 246 -8.17 -23.62 49.73
C ARG A 246 -7.02 -24.19 48.87
N PRO A 247 -6.55 -23.50 47.82
CA PRO A 247 -5.39 -23.94 47.04
C PRO A 247 -4.07 -23.89 47.85
N LYS A 248 -3.06 -24.64 47.39
CA LYS A 248 -1.74 -24.73 48.02
C LYS A 248 -0.80 -23.63 47.50
N SER A 249 -0.01 -23.03 48.37
CA SER A 249 1.12 -22.15 48.03
C SER A 249 2.44 -22.86 48.32
N ALA A 250 3.46 -22.64 47.48
CA ALA A 250 4.76 -23.33 47.60
C ALA A 250 5.71 -22.70 48.64
N ILE A 251 6.56 -23.57 49.18
CA ILE A 251 7.69 -23.41 50.10
C ILE A 251 8.71 -24.49 49.59
N GLU A 252 10.03 -24.33 49.55
CA GLU A 252 10.94 -23.51 50.37
C GLU A 252 12.21 -23.07 49.61
N ASN A 253 12.88 -22.03 50.11
CA ASN A 253 14.35 -21.90 50.17
C ASN A 253 14.69 -20.68 51.06
N GLY A 254 15.34 -20.79 52.21
CA GLY A 254 15.82 -22.02 52.86
C GLY A 254 16.86 -21.81 53.98
N PHE A 255 16.67 -20.86 54.90
CA PHE A 255 17.49 -20.75 56.12
C PHE A 255 16.65 -20.35 57.33
N ASN A 256 16.94 -20.92 58.50
CA ASN A 256 16.03 -20.99 59.64
C ASN A 256 16.76 -20.72 60.96
N ALA A 257 16.18 -19.87 61.82
CA ALA A 257 16.69 -19.59 63.17
C ALA A 257 15.59 -19.08 64.11
N GLY A 258 15.50 -19.65 65.32
CA GLY A 258 14.78 -19.06 66.46
C GLY A 258 13.35 -19.53 66.68
N HIS A 259 13.13 -20.31 67.76
CA HIS A 259 11.81 -20.56 68.34
C HIS A 259 11.18 -19.26 68.88
N ARG A 260 9.86 -19.07 68.71
CA ARG A 260 8.84 -19.35 69.77
C ARG A 260 7.47 -18.78 69.36
N GLN A 261 6.43 -19.60 69.37
CA GLN A 261 5.05 -19.14 69.16
C GLN A 261 4.48 -18.50 70.44
N THR A 262 3.71 -17.42 70.29
CA THR A 262 2.80 -16.86 71.30
C THR A 262 1.50 -16.42 70.61
N ASN A 263 0.41 -16.30 71.38
CA ASN A 263 -0.94 -16.08 70.82
C ASN A 263 -1.09 -14.67 70.19
N GLY A 264 -1.88 -14.61 69.11
CA GLY A 264 -1.90 -13.45 68.21
C GLY A 264 -2.77 -12.28 68.66
N VAL A 265 -2.17 -11.08 68.62
CA VAL A 265 -2.85 -9.79 68.36
C VAL A 265 -1.92 -9.01 67.40
N PRO A 266 -2.40 -8.44 66.28
CA PRO A 266 -1.56 -7.61 65.42
C PRO A 266 -1.26 -6.25 66.10
N PRO A 267 -0.05 -5.68 65.93
CA PRO A 267 0.29 -4.39 66.53
C PRO A 267 -0.52 -3.23 65.91
N PRO A 268 -0.81 -2.16 66.68
CA PRO A 268 -1.56 -1.01 66.18
C PRO A 268 -0.76 -0.22 65.14
N ILE A 269 -1.43 0.22 64.09
CA ILE A 269 -0.83 1.05 63.03
C ILE A 269 -0.50 2.45 63.58
N PRO A 270 0.72 2.99 63.38
CA PRO A 270 1.06 4.34 63.80
C PRO A 270 0.23 5.41 63.07
N VAL A 271 -0.74 6.00 63.76
CA VAL A 271 -1.59 7.09 63.21
C VAL A 271 -0.82 8.39 62.95
N SER A 272 0.42 8.51 63.44
CA SER A 272 1.36 9.60 63.17
C SER A 272 1.99 9.56 61.77
N SER A 273 1.76 8.50 60.98
CA SER A 273 2.35 8.34 59.63
C SER A 273 1.40 8.66 58.47
N ARG A 274 0.29 9.37 58.72
CA ARG A 274 -0.57 9.92 57.65
C ARG A 274 -0.16 11.36 57.31
N PRO A 275 0.16 11.69 56.04
CA PRO A 275 0.34 13.08 55.62
C PRO A 275 -0.93 13.90 55.88
N SER A 276 -0.75 15.14 56.33
CA SER A 276 -1.84 16.12 56.45
C SER A 276 -2.34 16.54 55.07
N LEU A 277 -3.61 16.97 55.00
CA LEU A 277 -4.22 17.48 53.76
C LEU A 277 -3.41 18.67 53.20
N SER A 278 -2.92 19.55 54.10
CA SER A 278 -1.98 20.63 53.78
C SER A 278 -0.62 20.19 53.23
N GLN A 279 -0.11 18.99 53.59
CA GLN A 279 1.11 18.44 52.98
C GLN A 279 0.84 17.89 51.57
N ILE A 280 -0.35 17.32 51.33
CA ILE A 280 -0.78 16.87 50.01
C ILE A 280 -0.94 18.09 49.08
N ASP A 281 -1.67 19.12 49.52
CA ASP A 281 -1.84 20.37 48.78
C ASP A 281 -0.50 21.08 48.53
N ALA A 282 0.46 21.00 49.46
CA ALA A 282 1.80 21.54 49.28
C ALA A 282 2.69 20.75 48.29
N VAL A 283 2.28 19.55 47.86
CA VAL A 283 2.89 18.81 46.74
C VAL A 283 2.17 19.15 45.43
N VAL A 284 0.83 19.15 45.43
CA VAL A 284 0.00 19.54 44.26
C VAL A 284 0.30 20.97 43.80
N SER A 285 0.47 21.90 44.75
CA SER A 285 0.81 23.30 44.47
C SER A 285 2.22 23.46 43.89
N ARG A 286 3.19 22.64 44.30
CA ARG A 286 4.54 22.63 43.68
C ARG A 286 4.51 22.12 42.23
N GLY A 287 3.60 21.20 41.92
CA GLY A 287 3.35 20.75 40.54
C GLY A 287 2.72 21.82 39.63
N SER A 288 2.19 22.91 40.20
CA SER A 288 1.38 23.90 39.48
C SER A 288 2.00 25.30 39.42
N ALA A 289 3.13 25.53 40.11
CA ALA A 289 3.73 26.87 40.28
C ALA A 289 5.16 27.01 39.69
N ALA A 290 5.63 26.02 38.93
CA ALA A 290 6.80 26.17 38.06
C ALA A 290 6.34 26.40 36.63
N GLY A 291 6.75 27.51 36.01
CA GLY A 291 6.49 27.75 34.58
C GLY A 291 7.07 26.60 33.77
N ARG A 292 6.23 25.91 32.99
CA ARG A 292 6.65 24.75 32.18
C ARG A 292 7.80 25.20 31.28
N PRO A 293 9.02 24.63 31.39
CA PRO A 293 10.04 24.88 30.37
C PRO A 293 9.46 24.46 29.01
N PRO A 294 9.89 25.07 27.89
CA PRO A 294 9.49 24.56 26.58
C PRO A 294 9.81 23.05 26.56
N PRO A 295 8.90 22.19 26.05
CA PRO A 295 9.06 20.76 26.15
C PRO A 295 10.45 20.39 25.62
N ALA A 296 11.27 19.80 26.49
CA ALA A 296 12.55 19.28 26.07
C ALA A 296 12.27 18.39 24.85
N PRO A 297 13.02 18.55 23.74
CA PRO A 297 12.72 17.83 22.52
C PRO A 297 12.62 16.33 22.87
N PRO A 298 11.59 15.61 22.39
CA PRO A 298 11.44 14.19 22.66
C PRO A 298 12.75 13.48 22.29
N SER A 299 13.07 12.36 22.93
CA SER A 299 14.35 11.67 22.78
C SER A 299 14.54 11.13 21.36
N ARG A 300 14.99 12.02 20.45
CA ARG A 300 14.94 11.98 18.97
C ARG A 300 15.65 10.81 18.28
N GLY A 301 16.00 9.75 19.00
CA GLY A 301 16.54 8.50 18.45
C GLY A 301 15.60 7.30 18.56
N LEU A 302 14.71 7.24 19.56
CA LEU A 302 13.95 6.01 19.89
C LEU A 302 12.60 5.89 19.19
N ASP A 303 11.95 7.03 18.92
CA ASP A 303 10.60 7.12 18.36
C ASP A 303 10.61 6.90 16.82
N CYS A 304 11.77 7.09 16.18
CA CYS A 304 11.91 7.06 14.74
C CYS A 304 12.13 5.62 14.24
N LEU A 305 11.04 4.91 13.90
CA LEU A 305 11.10 3.53 13.40
C LEU A 305 12.08 3.32 12.23
N LYS A 306 12.30 4.34 11.38
CA LYS A 306 13.23 4.28 10.24
C LYS A 306 14.72 4.42 10.63
N CYS A 307 15.02 4.80 11.88
CA CYS A 307 16.38 4.98 12.42
C CYS A 307 16.65 4.16 13.69
N ARG A 308 15.64 3.49 14.24
CA ARG A 308 15.76 2.62 15.41
C ARG A 308 16.61 1.40 15.04
N ASP A 309 17.56 1.06 15.90
CA ASP A 309 18.30 -0.19 15.75
C ASP A 309 17.41 -1.38 16.16
N PHE A 310 17.11 -2.24 15.20
CA PHE A 310 16.37 -3.49 15.40
C PHE A 310 17.28 -4.72 15.48
N SER A 311 18.60 -4.54 15.55
CA SER A 311 19.57 -5.64 15.68
C SER A 311 19.25 -6.58 16.84
N GLY A 312 18.76 -6.06 17.98
CA GLY A 312 18.32 -6.89 19.11
C GLY A 312 17.16 -7.82 18.74
N PRO A 313 15.95 -7.28 18.43
CA PRO A 313 14.79 -8.06 17.99
C PRO A 313 15.08 -9.02 16.84
N ASP A 314 15.80 -8.57 15.81
CA ASP A 314 16.09 -9.38 14.62
C ASP A 314 17.05 -10.55 14.97
N ASN A 315 18.05 -10.32 15.83
CA ASN A 315 18.93 -11.38 16.33
C ASN A 315 18.24 -12.38 17.26
N VAL A 316 17.15 -12.00 17.94
CA VAL A 316 16.34 -12.93 18.76
C VAL A 316 15.42 -13.76 17.86
N ALA A 317 14.73 -13.10 16.93
CA ALA A 317 13.86 -13.75 15.94
C ALA A 317 14.54 -14.88 15.15
N ALA A 318 15.80 -14.68 14.75
CA ALA A 318 16.58 -15.67 14.00
C ALA A 318 16.94 -16.96 14.78
N ARG A 319 16.76 -17.00 16.11
CA ARG A 319 17.24 -18.12 16.97
C ARG A 319 16.25 -19.26 17.18
N PHE A 320 15.00 -19.08 16.78
CA PHE A 320 13.90 -20.02 17.08
C PHE A 320 13.32 -20.66 15.81
N PRO A 321 14.07 -21.57 15.14
CA PRO A 321 13.55 -22.32 14.00
C PRO A 321 12.46 -23.31 14.45
N VAL A 322 11.41 -23.48 13.63
CA VAL A 322 10.25 -24.34 13.95
C VAL A 322 10.63 -25.76 14.39
N ALA A 323 11.71 -26.32 13.84
CA ALA A 323 12.22 -27.65 14.19
C ALA A 323 12.58 -27.82 15.70
N ASN A 324 12.83 -26.73 16.42
CA ASN A 324 13.22 -26.73 17.83
C ASN A 324 12.07 -26.35 18.80
N LEU A 325 10.86 -26.13 18.30
CA LEU A 325 9.74 -25.62 19.10
C LEU A 325 8.97 -26.73 19.84
N PRO A 326 8.37 -26.43 21.01
CA PRO A 326 7.52 -27.37 21.72
C PRO A 326 6.21 -27.63 20.95
N ARG A 327 5.70 -28.87 21.04
CA ARG A 327 4.42 -29.29 20.43
C ARG A 327 3.18 -28.83 21.21
N GLN A 328 3.35 -28.25 22.39
CA GLN A 328 2.27 -27.76 23.25
C GLN A 328 2.44 -26.26 23.47
N ASP A 329 1.34 -25.51 23.37
CA ASP A 329 1.27 -24.04 23.45
C ASP A 329 2.37 -23.30 22.68
N VAL A 330 2.62 -23.70 21.43
CA VAL A 330 3.72 -23.15 20.60
C VAL A 330 3.63 -21.63 20.43
N VAL A 331 2.41 -21.07 20.37
CA VAL A 331 2.16 -19.63 20.27
C VAL A 331 2.53 -18.93 21.58
N GLY A 332 2.15 -19.48 22.73
CA GLY A 332 2.56 -18.95 24.04
C GLY A 332 4.06 -19.02 24.25
N TYR A 333 4.69 -20.15 23.91
CA TYR A 333 6.14 -20.32 23.97
C TYR A 333 6.89 -19.31 23.09
N LEU A 334 6.50 -19.19 21.82
CA LEU A 334 7.10 -18.23 20.89
C LEU A 334 6.92 -16.79 21.37
N ALA A 335 5.72 -16.42 21.82
CA ALA A 335 5.46 -15.10 22.40
C ALA A 335 6.42 -14.80 23.56
N HIS A 336 6.61 -15.72 24.50
CA HIS A 336 7.57 -15.55 25.59
C HIS A 336 9.02 -15.42 25.09
N VAL A 337 9.54 -16.37 24.30
CA VAL A 337 10.96 -16.37 23.93
C VAL A 337 11.35 -15.27 22.93
N LEU A 338 10.39 -14.76 22.15
CA LEU A 338 10.60 -13.63 21.25
C LEU A 338 10.46 -12.28 21.95
N CYS A 339 9.57 -12.16 22.94
CA CYS A 339 9.14 -10.86 23.46
C CYS A 339 9.55 -10.55 24.90
N ASP A 340 9.70 -11.54 25.78
CA ASP A 340 10.15 -11.30 27.17
C ASP A 340 11.56 -10.67 27.29
N PRO A 341 12.51 -10.84 26.34
CA PRO A 341 13.76 -10.10 26.34
C PRO A 341 13.62 -8.58 26.14
N PHE A 342 12.44 -8.08 25.73
CA PHE A 342 12.23 -6.69 25.31
C PHE A 342 11.15 -5.98 26.14
N PRO A 343 11.48 -4.85 26.81
CA PRO A 343 10.48 -4.05 27.51
C PRO A 343 9.62 -3.18 26.58
N SER A 344 10.12 -2.88 25.37
CA SER A 344 9.44 -2.05 24.36
C SER A 344 8.47 -2.88 23.52
N LEU A 345 7.23 -2.40 23.41
CA LEU A 345 6.20 -2.96 22.54
C LEU A 345 6.65 -2.93 21.06
N THR A 346 7.37 -1.89 20.64
CA THR A 346 7.95 -1.79 19.29
C THR A 346 8.95 -2.90 19.01
N ASP A 347 9.82 -3.21 19.98
CA ASP A 347 10.81 -4.27 19.85
C ASP A 347 10.18 -5.67 19.87
N LYS A 348 9.15 -5.88 20.71
CA LYS A 348 8.33 -7.10 20.70
C LYS A 348 7.62 -7.31 19.35
N ALA A 349 6.95 -6.26 18.85
CA ALA A 349 6.26 -6.26 17.56
C ALA A 349 7.21 -6.57 16.40
N ARG A 350 8.45 -6.06 16.47
CA ARG A 350 9.52 -6.36 15.51
C ARG A 350 9.99 -7.81 15.59
N ALA A 351 10.23 -8.34 16.79
CA ALA A 351 10.70 -9.71 16.96
C ALA A 351 9.74 -10.73 16.33
N ILE A 352 8.42 -10.53 16.48
CA ILE A 352 7.38 -11.35 15.84
C ILE A 352 7.42 -11.19 14.31
N PHE A 353 7.53 -9.96 13.79
CA PHE A 353 7.59 -9.67 12.35
C PHE A 353 8.79 -10.37 11.68
N THR A 354 9.98 -10.23 12.27
CA THR A 354 11.20 -10.84 11.75
C THR A 354 11.20 -12.37 11.94
N TRP A 355 10.56 -12.89 12.99
CA TRP A 355 10.40 -14.34 13.16
C TRP A 355 9.55 -14.96 12.05
N CYS A 356 8.48 -14.28 11.64
CA CYS A 356 7.64 -14.68 10.52
C CYS A 356 8.45 -14.77 9.21
N HIS A 357 9.31 -13.78 8.92
CA HIS A 357 10.25 -13.85 7.80
C HIS A 357 11.14 -15.10 7.88
N HIS A 358 11.74 -15.38 9.05
CA HIS A 358 12.66 -16.51 9.20
C HIS A 358 11.98 -17.88 9.06
N ASN A 359 10.72 -18.03 9.49
CA ASN A 359 10.10 -19.34 9.68
C ASN A 359 8.96 -19.69 8.72
N ILE A 360 8.25 -18.70 8.19
CA ILE A 360 7.08 -18.93 7.33
C ILE A 360 7.45 -18.63 5.87
N ALA A 361 6.98 -19.48 4.96
CA ALA A 361 7.05 -19.28 3.51
C ALA A 361 5.65 -18.99 2.93
N TYR A 362 5.59 -18.31 1.78
CA TYR A 362 4.31 -18.09 1.11
C TYR A 362 3.78 -19.40 0.52
N ASP A 363 2.51 -19.72 0.78
CA ASP A 363 1.88 -20.92 0.19
C ASP A 363 1.38 -20.66 -1.24
N VAL A 364 2.37 -20.64 -2.14
CA VAL A 364 2.23 -20.57 -3.60
C VAL A 364 1.16 -21.56 -4.10
N ASP A 365 1.19 -22.79 -3.58
CA ASP A 365 0.39 -23.90 -4.11
C ASP A 365 -1.11 -23.69 -3.82
N SER A 366 -1.48 -23.39 -2.56
CA SER A 366 -2.87 -23.09 -2.20
C SER A 366 -3.37 -21.78 -2.81
N PHE A 367 -2.50 -20.78 -2.97
CA PHE A 367 -2.84 -19.52 -3.62
C PHE A 367 -3.22 -19.71 -5.09
N PHE A 368 -2.34 -20.30 -5.91
CA PHE A 368 -2.59 -20.47 -7.35
C PHE A 368 -3.63 -21.55 -7.68
N THR A 369 -3.88 -22.52 -6.79
CA THR A 369 -5.00 -23.47 -6.95
C THR A 369 -6.34 -22.95 -6.42
N ASN A 370 -6.35 -21.79 -5.76
CA ASN A 370 -7.51 -21.26 -5.03
C ASN A 370 -8.06 -22.24 -3.97
N CYS A 371 -7.17 -23.03 -3.36
CA CYS A 371 -7.45 -23.98 -2.29
C CYS A 371 -7.15 -23.40 -0.89
N ILE A 372 -7.21 -22.07 -0.75
CA ILE A 372 -6.92 -21.36 0.49
C ILE A 372 -7.88 -21.83 1.59
N ARG A 373 -7.33 -22.49 2.61
CA ARG A 373 -8.04 -22.87 3.84
C ARG A 373 -7.80 -21.83 4.94
N HIS A 374 -8.71 -21.77 5.90
CA HIS A 374 -8.40 -21.17 7.20
C HIS A 374 -7.45 -22.11 7.95
N ILE A 375 -6.40 -21.55 8.56
CA ILE A 375 -5.45 -22.25 9.45
C ILE A 375 -5.42 -21.53 10.80
N THR A 376 -5.19 -22.25 11.90
CA THR A 376 -4.88 -21.61 13.19
C THR A 376 -3.42 -21.11 13.20
N PRO A 377 -3.05 -20.21 14.13
CA PRO A 377 -1.65 -19.82 14.32
C PRO A 377 -0.74 -21.03 14.56
N GLU A 378 -1.17 -22.01 15.37
CA GLU A 378 -0.44 -23.25 15.64
C GLU A 378 -0.22 -24.08 14.37
N GLU A 379 -1.27 -24.25 13.56
CA GLU A 379 -1.19 -24.99 12.29
C GLU A 379 -0.18 -24.33 11.34
N GLY A 380 -0.31 -23.03 11.08
CA GLY A 380 0.59 -22.29 10.18
C GLY A 380 2.04 -22.22 10.67
N ILE A 381 2.27 -22.17 11.99
CA ILE A 381 3.61 -22.28 12.58
C ILE A 381 4.25 -23.63 12.24
N PHE A 382 3.53 -24.75 12.41
CA PHE A 382 4.10 -26.08 12.14
C PHE A 382 4.19 -26.43 10.65
N GLU A 383 3.23 -25.99 9.83
CA GLU A 383 3.28 -26.13 8.37
C GLU A 383 4.40 -25.29 7.72
N GLN A 384 4.90 -24.25 8.41
CA GLN A 384 5.92 -23.31 7.91
C GLN A 384 5.51 -22.62 6.58
N LYS A 385 4.21 -22.61 6.30
CA LYS A 385 3.59 -22.08 5.08
C LYS A 385 2.32 -21.32 5.44
N ALA A 386 2.07 -20.21 4.76
CA ALA A 386 0.82 -19.46 4.85
C ALA A 386 0.59 -18.59 3.62
N VAL A 387 -0.67 -18.24 3.35
CA VAL A 387 -1.01 -17.04 2.54
C VAL A 387 -1.19 -15.83 3.45
N CYS A 388 -1.49 -14.65 2.90
CA CYS A 388 -1.52 -13.37 3.63
C CYS A 388 -2.36 -13.42 4.93
N SER A 389 -3.55 -14.01 4.89
CA SER A 389 -4.42 -14.17 6.07
C SER A 389 -3.82 -15.07 7.15
N GLY A 390 -3.09 -16.13 6.76
CA GLY A 390 -2.38 -17.01 7.68
C GLY A 390 -1.18 -16.30 8.34
N TYR A 391 -0.40 -15.53 7.57
CA TYR A 391 0.64 -14.66 8.13
C TYR A 391 0.05 -13.66 9.15
N ALA A 392 -1.06 -13.00 8.80
CA ALA A 392 -1.71 -12.04 9.67
C ALA A 392 -2.26 -12.67 10.96
N GLY A 393 -2.84 -13.88 10.88
CA GLY A 393 -3.30 -14.64 12.04
C GLY A 393 -2.17 -15.18 12.92
N ILE A 394 -1.06 -15.66 12.34
CA ILE A 394 0.15 -16.04 13.09
C ILE A 394 0.70 -14.83 13.85
N TYR A 395 0.80 -13.68 13.19
CA TYR A 395 1.28 -12.44 13.81
C TYR A 395 0.38 -11.98 14.95
N GLU A 396 -0.94 -11.92 14.73
CA GLU A 396 -1.92 -11.54 15.75
C GLU A 396 -1.88 -12.49 16.96
N GLY A 397 -1.90 -13.80 16.72
CA GLY A 397 -1.85 -14.81 17.78
C GLY A 397 -0.61 -14.69 18.67
N LEU A 398 0.57 -14.46 18.07
CA LEU A 398 1.81 -14.22 18.80
C LEU A 398 1.79 -12.87 19.55
N ALA A 399 1.28 -11.80 18.91
CA ALA A 399 1.23 -10.47 19.49
C ALA A 399 0.30 -10.39 20.71
N LEU A 400 -0.91 -10.97 20.61
CA LEU A 400 -1.87 -11.02 21.71
C LEU A 400 -1.33 -11.84 22.89
N ARG A 401 -0.66 -12.97 22.65
CA ARG A 401 -0.01 -13.76 23.72
C ARG A 401 1.18 -13.03 24.35
N ALA A 402 1.91 -12.21 23.60
CA ALA A 402 3.02 -11.39 24.10
C ALA A 402 2.58 -10.09 24.83
N GLY A 403 1.26 -9.84 24.93
CA GLY A 403 0.66 -8.71 25.63
C GLY A 403 0.57 -7.42 24.81
N LEU A 404 0.66 -7.50 23.48
CA LEU A 404 0.37 -6.38 22.59
C LEU A 404 -1.13 -6.34 22.25
N GLU A 405 -1.66 -5.15 21.97
CA GLU A 405 -2.91 -5.04 21.20
C GLU A 405 -2.59 -5.18 19.71
N CYS A 406 -3.22 -6.14 19.05
CA CYS A 406 -3.10 -6.38 17.61
C CYS A 406 -4.47 -6.75 17.04
N ILE A 407 -4.71 -6.38 15.77
CA ILE A 407 -5.85 -6.81 14.97
C ILE A 407 -5.39 -7.21 13.57
N VAL A 408 -6.00 -8.25 12.99
CA VAL A 408 -5.97 -8.51 11.54
C VAL A 408 -6.80 -7.44 10.81
N VAL A 409 -6.21 -6.86 9.78
CA VAL A 409 -6.88 -5.92 8.86
C VAL A 409 -6.96 -6.60 7.49
N THR A 410 -8.15 -6.60 6.88
CA THR A 410 -8.37 -7.10 5.52
C THR A 410 -8.58 -5.93 4.55
N GLY A 411 -8.28 -6.15 3.27
CA GLY A 411 -8.45 -5.12 2.24
C GLY A 411 -7.81 -5.52 0.90
N HIS A 412 -7.52 -4.52 0.07
CA HIS A 412 -6.80 -4.69 -1.19
C HIS A 412 -5.33 -4.28 -1.04
N GLY A 413 -4.44 -5.02 -1.71
CA GLY A 413 -3.00 -4.73 -1.76
C GLY A 413 -2.49 -4.58 -3.19
N LYS A 414 -1.62 -3.60 -3.46
CA LYS A 414 -0.89 -3.44 -4.74
C LYS A 414 0.25 -4.46 -4.94
N GLY A 415 -0.01 -5.73 -4.57
CA GLY A 415 0.94 -6.82 -4.59
C GLY A 415 0.95 -7.59 -5.91
N TYR A 416 1.15 -8.91 -5.84
CA TYR A 416 1.07 -9.77 -7.02
C TYR A 416 -0.31 -9.65 -7.72
N GLY A 417 -0.30 -9.51 -9.04
CA GLY A 417 -1.51 -9.35 -9.85
C GLY A 417 -2.00 -7.89 -10.02
N TYR A 418 -1.54 -6.95 -9.19
CA TYR A 418 -1.84 -5.53 -9.40
C TYR A 418 -1.25 -5.01 -10.72
N SER A 419 -2.03 -4.17 -11.42
CA SER A 419 -1.62 -3.47 -12.64
C SER A 419 -1.95 -1.99 -12.50
N PRO A 420 -1.02 -1.05 -12.77
CA PRO A 420 -1.32 0.38 -12.83
C PRO A 420 -2.39 0.70 -13.89
N VAL A 421 -3.16 1.77 -13.67
CA VAL A 421 -4.11 2.29 -14.66
C VAL A 421 -3.35 2.78 -15.89
N ALA A 422 -3.79 2.38 -17.08
CA ALA A 422 -3.17 2.84 -18.33
C ALA A 422 -3.47 4.33 -18.58
N PRO A 423 -2.58 5.09 -19.26
CA PRO A 423 -2.79 6.52 -19.48
C PRO A 423 -4.08 6.84 -20.25
N GLY A 424 -5.05 7.44 -19.56
CA GLY A 424 -6.36 7.82 -20.11
C GLY A 424 -7.53 6.92 -19.65
N ASP A 425 -7.24 5.74 -19.09
CA ASP A 425 -8.24 4.87 -18.50
C ASP A 425 -8.65 5.33 -17.08
N ARG A 426 -9.68 4.69 -16.53
CA ARG A 426 -10.15 4.90 -15.14
C ARG A 426 -9.70 3.77 -14.23
N PRO A 427 -9.58 4.00 -12.92
CA PRO A 427 -9.48 2.92 -11.93
C PRO A 427 -10.58 1.87 -12.11
N PRO A 428 -10.33 0.59 -11.76
CA PRO A 428 -11.40 -0.41 -11.65
C PRO A 428 -12.35 -0.04 -10.49
N PRO A 429 -13.56 -0.62 -10.42
CA PRO A 429 -14.47 -0.43 -9.27
C PRO A 429 -13.81 -0.80 -7.92
N ARG A 430 -14.28 -0.20 -6.81
CA ARG A 430 -13.78 -0.52 -5.45
C ARG A 430 -14.03 -1.99 -5.13
N SER A 431 -12.94 -2.76 -5.09
CA SER A 431 -12.89 -4.14 -4.60
C SER A 431 -11.81 -4.16 -3.52
N ALA A 432 -12.23 -3.86 -2.29
CA ALA A 432 -11.32 -3.72 -1.14
C ALA A 432 -11.08 -5.08 -0.47
N ASP A 433 -10.57 -6.03 -1.25
CA ASP A 433 -10.39 -7.43 -0.89
C ASP A 433 -9.16 -8.04 -1.59
N GLY A 434 -8.85 -9.31 -1.27
CA GLY A 434 -7.73 -10.06 -1.82
C GLY A 434 -6.42 -10.02 -1.01
N HIS A 435 -6.33 -9.20 0.05
CA HIS A 435 -5.15 -9.13 0.92
C HIS A 435 -5.50 -8.99 2.42
N ALA A 436 -4.55 -9.33 3.29
CA ALA A 436 -4.69 -9.24 4.74
C ALA A 436 -3.32 -9.00 5.41
N TRP A 437 -3.32 -8.15 6.43
CA TRP A 437 -2.14 -7.67 7.17
C TRP A 437 -2.54 -7.35 8.63
N ASN A 438 -1.71 -6.64 9.40
CA ASN A 438 -2.01 -6.32 10.80
C ASN A 438 -1.96 -4.82 11.11
N ALA A 439 -2.70 -4.42 12.13
CA ALA A 439 -2.40 -3.24 12.94
C ALA A 439 -1.96 -3.68 14.34
N VAL A 440 -0.98 -3.01 14.93
CA VAL A 440 -0.47 -3.29 16.29
C VAL A 440 -0.28 -1.97 17.05
N ARG A 441 -0.56 -1.93 18.36
CA ARG A 441 -0.34 -0.73 19.18
C ARG A 441 1.08 -0.69 19.74
N LEU A 442 1.80 0.40 19.47
CA LEU A 442 3.21 0.57 19.86
C LEU A 442 3.39 1.33 21.19
N ASP A 443 4.64 1.59 21.57
CA ASP A 443 5.02 2.25 22.83
C ASP A 443 4.44 3.66 23.00
N ASP A 444 4.14 4.37 21.90
CA ASP A 444 3.51 5.69 21.91
C ASP A 444 1.98 5.65 22.03
N GLY A 445 1.40 4.44 22.10
CA GLY A 445 -0.05 4.22 22.17
C GLY A 445 -0.78 4.34 20.83
N LYS A 446 -0.07 4.55 19.70
CA LYS A 446 -0.70 4.60 18.36
C LYS A 446 -0.76 3.23 17.71
N TRP A 447 -1.73 3.07 16.81
CA TRP A 447 -1.82 1.95 15.89
C TRP A 447 -0.81 2.10 14.75
N LYS A 448 0.03 1.08 14.56
CA LYS A 448 0.96 0.95 13.45
C LYS A 448 0.49 -0.15 12.51
N LEU A 449 0.35 0.16 11.22
CA LEU A 449 0.13 -0.85 10.18
C LEU A 449 1.44 -1.58 9.85
N LEU A 450 1.37 -2.90 9.63
CA LEU A 450 2.50 -3.70 9.16
C LEU A 450 2.02 -4.91 8.36
N ASP A 451 2.87 -5.42 7.47
CA ASP A 451 2.61 -6.65 6.71
C ASP A 451 3.76 -7.66 6.90
N ALA A 452 3.53 -8.66 7.75
CA ALA A 452 4.49 -9.75 8.00
C ALA A 452 4.63 -10.72 6.81
N CYS A 453 3.67 -10.74 5.88
CA CYS A 453 3.71 -11.54 4.65
C CYS A 453 4.64 -10.91 3.61
N TRP A 454 4.42 -9.64 3.25
CA TRP A 454 5.29 -8.91 2.31
C TRP A 454 6.65 -8.56 2.96
N GLY A 455 6.69 -8.44 4.28
CA GLY A 455 7.93 -8.38 5.07
C GLY A 455 8.78 -9.65 4.95
N ALA A 456 8.17 -10.82 4.73
CA ALA A 456 8.87 -12.10 4.59
C ALA A 456 9.47 -12.33 3.18
N GLY A 457 8.78 -11.88 2.13
CA GLY A 457 9.21 -12.02 0.74
C GLY A 457 8.09 -11.66 -0.24
N HIS A 458 8.30 -11.99 -1.52
CA HIS A 458 7.32 -11.73 -2.57
C HIS A 458 7.21 -12.90 -3.56
N LEU A 459 6.18 -12.88 -4.41
CA LEU A 459 6.10 -13.77 -5.56
C LEU A 459 6.97 -13.23 -6.71
N GLY A 460 7.77 -14.10 -7.32
CA GLY A 460 8.57 -13.83 -8.49
C GLY A 460 7.76 -13.86 -9.79
N LYS A 461 8.37 -13.42 -10.90
CA LYS A 461 7.74 -13.44 -12.24
C LYS A 461 7.50 -14.85 -12.81
N ASP A 462 8.10 -15.86 -12.20
CA ASP A 462 7.92 -17.28 -12.49
C ASP A 462 6.98 -17.98 -11.50
N ASN A 463 6.20 -17.18 -10.76
CA ASN A 463 5.23 -17.57 -9.72
C ASN A 463 5.83 -18.30 -8.50
N LYS A 464 7.16 -18.32 -8.31
CA LYS A 464 7.79 -18.87 -7.10
C LYS A 464 7.83 -17.85 -5.96
N TYR A 465 7.92 -18.33 -4.72
CA TYR A 465 8.17 -17.47 -3.56
C TYR A 465 9.67 -17.12 -3.46
N GLU A 466 9.97 -15.83 -3.57
CA GLU A 466 11.29 -15.24 -3.32
C GLU A 466 11.34 -14.73 -1.87
N LYS A 467 11.91 -15.55 -0.97
CA LYS A 467 12.14 -15.18 0.43
C LYS A 467 13.19 -14.07 0.53
N LYS A 468 12.75 -12.87 0.90
CA LYS A 468 13.56 -11.65 0.90
C LYS A 468 12.99 -10.68 1.93
N PHE A 469 13.76 -10.38 2.97
CA PHE A 469 13.30 -9.53 4.06
C PHE A 469 13.04 -8.09 3.58
N SER A 470 11.81 -7.61 3.74
CA SER A 470 11.46 -6.19 3.52
C SER A 470 11.19 -5.51 4.85
N PRO A 471 12.21 -4.88 5.50
CA PRO A 471 12.00 -4.19 6.76
C PRO A 471 11.09 -2.95 6.61
N ASN A 472 10.89 -2.46 5.38
CA ASN A 472 10.00 -1.34 5.07
C ASN A 472 8.54 -1.63 5.45
N GLU A 473 8.07 -2.87 5.32
CA GLU A 473 6.70 -3.27 5.70
C GLU A 473 6.48 -3.25 7.23
N PHE A 474 7.53 -2.97 8.01
CA PHE A 474 7.44 -2.63 9.43
C PHE A 474 7.75 -1.14 9.68
N VAL A 475 8.78 -0.54 9.06
CA VAL A 475 9.25 0.82 9.43
C VAL A 475 8.62 1.99 8.64
N GLY A 476 7.92 1.72 7.53
CA GLY A 476 7.20 2.76 6.77
C GLY A 476 6.05 3.37 7.59
N THR A 477 5.73 4.65 7.38
CA THR A 477 4.61 5.28 8.11
C THR A 477 3.25 4.74 7.62
N ASN A 478 2.17 4.95 8.37
CA ASN A 478 0.83 4.52 7.96
C ASN A 478 0.40 5.23 6.65
N GLU A 479 0.90 6.44 6.40
CA GLU A 479 0.65 7.20 5.18
C GLU A 479 1.34 6.59 3.95
N GLU A 480 2.56 6.05 4.14
CA GLU A 480 3.34 5.35 3.12
C GLU A 480 2.78 3.95 2.86
N PHE A 481 2.39 3.23 3.93
CA PHE A 481 1.72 1.93 3.87
C PHE A 481 0.38 2.01 3.12
N GLY A 482 -0.39 3.09 3.35
CA GLY A 482 -1.63 3.40 2.65
C GLY A 482 -1.50 3.74 1.16
N LEU A 483 -0.29 3.76 0.58
CA LEU A 483 -0.08 3.87 -0.87
C LEU A 483 -0.15 2.51 -1.57
N THR A 484 0.07 1.42 -0.83
CA THR A 484 0.03 0.04 -1.33
C THR A 484 -1.10 -0.78 -0.73
N HIS A 485 -1.55 -0.46 0.48
CA HIS A 485 -2.64 -1.15 1.18
C HIS A 485 -3.88 -0.26 1.31
N TYR A 486 -5.07 -0.83 1.04
CA TYR A 486 -6.36 -0.16 1.18
C TYR A 486 -7.31 -1.04 2.00
N PRO A 487 -7.56 -0.73 3.29
CA PRO A 487 -8.41 -1.56 4.14
C PRO A 487 -9.85 -1.61 3.63
N ALA A 488 -10.54 -2.71 3.94
CA ALA A 488 -11.96 -2.88 3.64
C ALA A 488 -12.83 -1.89 4.43
N ASP A 489 -12.45 -1.65 5.69
CA ASP A 489 -13.01 -0.66 6.60
C ASP A 489 -12.10 0.57 6.68
N ASP A 490 -12.64 1.72 6.29
CA ASP A 490 -11.94 3.01 6.23
C ASP A 490 -11.42 3.47 7.62
N ALA A 491 -11.95 2.93 8.73
CA ALA A 491 -11.43 3.20 10.08
C ALA A 491 -10.01 2.64 10.30
N HIS A 492 -9.61 1.58 9.58
CA HIS A 492 -8.33 0.91 9.75
C HIS A 492 -7.16 1.53 8.95
N PHE A 493 -7.34 2.73 8.39
CA PHE A 493 -6.23 3.49 7.80
C PHE A 493 -5.19 3.96 8.82
N PHE A 494 -5.61 4.28 10.05
CA PHE A 494 -4.76 4.71 11.17
C PHE A 494 -3.73 5.83 10.86
N ARG A 495 -3.98 6.66 9.84
CA ARG A 495 -3.06 7.73 9.42
C ARG A 495 -3.01 8.87 10.44
N GLU A 496 -1.83 9.41 10.69
CA GLU A 496 -1.62 10.57 11.57
C GLU A 496 -2.23 11.85 10.99
N ASP A 497 -2.36 11.94 9.66
CA ASP A 497 -3.04 13.05 8.98
C ASP A 497 -4.58 13.00 9.04
N GLY A 498 -5.15 11.93 9.62
CA GLY A 498 -6.59 11.73 9.76
C GLY A 498 -7.35 11.60 8.44
N ARG A 499 -6.67 11.49 7.29
CA ARG A 499 -7.31 11.35 5.98
C ARG A 499 -7.73 9.91 5.74
N VAL A 500 -8.87 9.74 5.09
CA VAL A 500 -9.25 8.50 4.39
C VAL A 500 -9.05 8.74 2.89
N PRO A 501 -8.07 8.11 2.22
CA PRO A 501 -7.93 8.17 0.77
C PRO A 501 -9.16 7.58 0.06
N THR A 502 -9.63 8.25 -0.98
CA THR A 502 -10.60 7.65 -1.90
C THR A 502 -9.98 6.48 -2.67
N TRP A 503 -10.81 5.57 -3.18
CA TRP A 503 -10.34 4.45 -4.00
C TRP A 503 -9.56 4.93 -5.24
N ASP A 504 -10.01 5.98 -5.91
CA ASP A 504 -9.31 6.58 -7.05
C ASP A 504 -7.94 7.16 -6.67
N GLU A 505 -7.86 7.94 -5.58
CA GLU A 505 -6.58 8.46 -5.05
C GLU A 505 -5.61 7.33 -4.70
N TYR A 506 -6.10 6.25 -4.09
CA TYR A 506 -5.30 5.08 -3.80
C TYR A 506 -4.82 4.40 -5.07
N TYR A 507 -5.73 4.04 -5.99
CA TYR A 507 -5.41 3.19 -7.13
C TYR A 507 -4.48 3.90 -8.12
N LEU A 508 -4.72 5.19 -8.40
CA LEU A 508 -3.81 6.03 -9.19
C LEU A 508 -2.52 6.38 -8.41
N GLY A 509 -2.60 6.52 -7.09
CA GLY A 509 -1.48 6.89 -6.24
C GLY A 509 -1.03 8.36 -6.42
N PRO A 510 0.15 8.73 -5.87
CA PRO A 510 0.59 10.13 -5.77
C PRO A 510 0.83 10.90 -7.08
N CYS A 511 0.71 10.25 -8.25
CA CYS A 511 0.82 10.89 -9.57
C CYS A 511 -0.56 11.12 -10.23
N GLY A 512 -1.64 10.57 -9.68
CA GLY A 512 -2.98 10.70 -10.24
C GLY A 512 -3.05 10.27 -11.71
N TYR A 513 -3.78 11.04 -12.52
CA TYR A 513 -3.88 10.82 -13.97
C TYR A 513 -2.64 11.27 -14.77
N GLU A 514 -1.59 11.81 -14.15
CA GLU A 514 -0.34 12.15 -14.86
C GLU A 514 0.55 10.93 -15.14
N GLY A 515 0.22 9.76 -14.58
CA GLY A 515 0.71 8.45 -15.01
C GLY A 515 1.88 7.91 -14.18
N GLU A 516 2.88 7.34 -14.87
CA GLU A 516 4.03 6.69 -14.24
C GLU A 516 4.77 7.65 -13.27
N PRO A 517 5.23 7.19 -12.10
CA PRO A 517 6.13 7.96 -11.25
C PRO A 517 7.52 8.08 -11.90
N ALA A 518 8.24 9.17 -11.59
CA ALA A 518 9.61 9.33 -12.05
C ALA A 518 10.55 8.26 -11.46
N THR A 519 11.60 7.93 -12.19
CA THR A 519 12.56 6.90 -11.78
C THR A 519 13.44 7.45 -10.65
N LEU A 520 13.37 6.87 -9.46
CA LEU A 520 14.40 7.03 -8.42
C LEU A 520 15.36 5.84 -8.50
N TYR A 521 16.65 6.11 -8.72
CA TYR A 521 17.70 5.09 -8.74
C TYR A 521 18.10 4.69 -7.31
N GLY A 522 18.60 3.46 -7.13
CA GLY A 522 18.97 2.92 -5.81
C GLY A 522 19.99 3.80 -5.06
N SER A 523 20.89 4.43 -5.80
CA SER A 523 21.82 5.48 -5.35
C SER A 523 21.13 6.65 -4.62
N GLY A 524 19.90 7.02 -4.97
CA GLY A 524 19.11 8.01 -4.24
C GLY A 524 18.59 7.50 -2.89
N VAL A 525 18.19 6.23 -2.84
CA VAL A 525 17.78 5.56 -1.59
C VAL A 525 19.00 5.36 -0.67
N ASP A 526 20.16 5.03 -1.23
CA ASP A 526 21.44 4.87 -0.52
C ASP A 526 22.00 6.19 0.05
N GLU A 527 21.54 7.35 -0.46
CA GLU A 527 21.80 8.69 0.11
C GLU A 527 20.60 9.23 0.91
N GLY A 528 19.62 8.38 1.21
CA GLY A 528 18.52 8.64 2.16
C GLY A 528 17.37 9.48 1.64
N LEU A 529 17.18 9.61 0.32
CA LEU A 529 16.04 10.31 -0.26
C LEU A 529 14.74 9.52 -0.03
N ASN A 530 13.63 10.23 0.25
CA ASN A 530 12.32 9.61 0.39
C ASN A 530 11.71 9.33 -1.01
N PRO A 531 11.39 8.06 -1.37
CA PRO A 531 10.72 7.73 -2.63
C PRO A 531 9.30 8.33 -2.77
N TYR A 532 8.71 8.81 -1.68
CA TYR A 532 7.42 9.50 -1.67
C TYR A 532 7.55 11.01 -1.38
N GLY A 533 8.76 11.50 -1.09
CA GLY A 533 9.05 12.89 -0.70
C GLY A 533 9.65 13.74 -1.82
N PHE A 534 9.49 13.36 -3.10
CA PHE A 534 10.02 14.12 -4.23
C PHE A 534 8.95 14.81 -5.08
N THR A 535 9.35 15.80 -5.87
CA THR A 535 8.56 16.56 -6.85
C THR A 535 9.50 17.10 -7.94
N PRO A 536 9.15 17.08 -9.24
CA PRO A 536 7.92 16.54 -9.85
C PRO A 536 7.77 15.03 -9.65
N ARG A 537 6.54 14.59 -9.30
CA ARG A 537 6.23 13.18 -9.00
C ARG A 537 6.09 12.33 -10.25
N ALA A 538 5.30 12.83 -11.21
CA ALA A 538 5.09 12.16 -12.48
C ALA A 538 6.39 12.16 -13.31
N LYS A 539 6.60 11.07 -14.05
CA LYS A 539 7.77 10.83 -14.90
C LYS A 539 7.92 11.84 -16.04
N ARG A 540 6.83 12.50 -16.45
CA ARG A 540 6.79 13.39 -17.63
C ARG A 540 6.65 14.86 -17.24
N ILE A 541 7.58 15.70 -17.69
CA ILE A 541 7.61 17.14 -17.40
C ILE A 541 7.34 17.94 -18.68
N LYS A 542 6.29 18.78 -18.67
CA LYS A 542 5.83 19.61 -19.80
C LYS A 542 6.70 20.87 -19.95
N VAL A 543 7.65 20.87 -20.90
CA VAL A 543 8.66 21.96 -21.02
C VAL A 543 8.09 23.28 -21.53
N TYR A 544 7.10 23.22 -22.42
CA TYR A 544 6.45 24.42 -22.97
C TYR A 544 5.22 24.91 -22.18
N SER A 545 5.11 24.50 -20.91
CA SER A 545 4.09 24.99 -19.97
C SER A 545 4.20 26.49 -19.64
N GLY A 546 5.38 27.08 -19.85
CA GLY A 546 5.67 28.46 -19.43
C GLY A 546 5.82 28.65 -17.92
N GLN A 547 5.75 27.56 -17.15
CA GLN A 547 5.79 27.56 -15.68
C GLN A 547 7.22 27.42 -15.15
N ILE A 548 7.39 27.64 -13.84
CA ILE A 548 8.58 27.22 -13.10
C ILE A 548 8.31 25.81 -12.56
N VAL A 549 9.22 24.89 -12.83
CA VAL A 549 9.21 23.54 -12.29
C VAL A 549 10.01 23.55 -10.99
N GLN A 550 9.30 23.36 -9.88
CA GLN A 550 9.90 23.23 -8.56
C GLN A 550 10.39 21.79 -8.36
N PHE A 551 11.70 21.60 -8.38
CA PHE A 551 12.33 20.35 -7.97
C PHE A 551 12.52 20.39 -6.46
N ARG A 552 11.95 19.39 -5.75
CA ARG A 552 12.11 19.23 -4.30
C ARG A 552 12.24 17.76 -3.93
N PHE A 553 13.08 17.48 -2.94
CA PHE A 553 13.33 16.13 -2.43
C PHE A 553 13.51 16.21 -0.92
N SER A 554 12.84 15.36 -0.14
CA SER A 554 13.10 15.22 1.29
C SER A 554 14.04 14.05 1.59
N LYS A 555 14.68 14.08 2.75
CA LYS A 555 15.17 12.85 3.40
C LYS A 555 14.01 11.93 3.77
N ILE A 556 14.34 10.65 3.98
CA ILE A 556 13.44 9.60 4.45
C ILE A 556 12.86 9.87 5.86
N CYS A 557 13.59 10.60 6.71
CA CYS A 557 13.12 11.26 7.94
C CYS A 557 14.16 12.31 8.42
N GLU A 558 13.80 13.16 9.39
CA GLU A 558 14.69 14.22 9.93
C GLU A 558 15.97 13.67 10.58
N HIS A 559 15.87 12.51 11.22
CA HIS A 559 16.97 11.88 11.96
C HIS A 559 18.01 11.19 11.06
N TRP A 560 17.67 10.99 9.78
CA TRP A 560 18.52 10.29 8.84
C TRP A 560 19.71 11.16 8.40
N THR A 561 20.90 10.58 8.48
CA THR A 561 22.15 11.18 7.97
C THR A 561 23.03 10.10 7.35
N VAL A 562 23.77 10.49 6.31
CA VAL A 562 24.65 9.63 5.51
C VAL A 562 25.75 8.99 6.36
N GLU A 563 26.27 9.74 7.33
CA GLU A 563 27.35 9.34 8.23
C GLU A 563 26.89 8.26 9.22
N LYS A 564 25.61 8.30 9.65
CA LYS A 564 25.04 7.37 10.62
C LYS A 564 24.43 6.10 10.01
N HIS A 565 23.86 6.20 8.81
CA HIS A 565 23.05 5.13 8.22
C HIS A 565 23.61 4.62 6.90
N GLY A 566 24.28 5.48 6.13
CA GLY A 566 24.93 5.12 4.87
C GLY A 566 26.35 4.58 5.05
N ASN A 567 26.94 4.67 6.25
CA ASN A 567 28.35 4.33 6.54
C ASN A 567 29.35 5.00 5.58
N LYS A 568 29.05 6.24 5.19
CA LYS A 568 29.75 7.05 4.19
C LYS A 568 30.30 8.33 4.85
N GLY A 569 31.09 9.10 4.10
CA GLY A 569 31.45 10.47 4.46
C GLY A 569 30.23 11.42 4.38
N GLY A 570 30.49 12.73 4.27
CA GLY A 570 29.42 13.73 4.22
C GLY A 570 28.36 13.51 3.12
N GLN A 571 27.23 14.19 3.28
CA GLN A 571 26.16 14.27 2.28
C GLN A 571 26.70 14.65 0.88
N MET A 572 26.22 13.99 -0.17
CA MET A 572 26.52 14.38 -1.55
C MET A 572 25.80 15.68 -1.94
N LEU A 573 26.47 16.53 -2.72
CA LEU A 573 25.81 17.60 -3.46
C LEU A 573 25.00 16.99 -4.61
N PHE A 574 23.76 17.45 -4.80
CA PHE A 574 22.91 17.07 -5.93
C PHE A 574 22.77 18.20 -6.95
N ALA A 575 22.59 17.86 -8.23
CA ALA A 575 22.29 18.79 -9.31
C ALA A 575 21.31 18.19 -10.33
N ILE A 576 20.44 19.04 -10.89
CA ILE A 576 19.65 18.73 -12.09
C ILE A 576 20.50 19.05 -13.32
N GLN A 577 20.66 18.09 -14.25
CA GLN A 577 21.14 18.37 -15.60
C GLN A 577 20.00 18.99 -16.41
N ILE A 578 20.25 20.13 -17.01
CA ILE A 578 19.35 20.82 -17.95
C ILE A 578 20.04 20.95 -19.30
N HIS A 579 19.28 21.03 -20.39
CA HIS A 579 19.80 21.13 -21.76
C HIS A 579 19.59 22.51 -22.43
N GLY A 580 18.96 23.46 -21.72
CA GLY A 580 18.66 24.79 -22.24
C GLY A 580 17.52 24.82 -23.27
N VAL A 581 17.15 26.04 -23.70
CA VAL A 581 15.93 26.31 -24.49
C VAL A 581 15.91 25.63 -25.87
N ASP A 582 17.07 25.33 -26.45
CA ASP A 582 17.21 24.61 -27.72
C ASP A 582 17.60 23.12 -27.56
N GLY A 583 17.74 22.64 -26.33
CA GLY A 583 18.16 21.28 -26.00
C GLY A 583 19.63 20.96 -26.27
N ARG A 584 20.49 21.97 -26.52
CA ARG A 584 21.90 21.78 -26.94
C ARG A 584 22.94 22.34 -25.97
N LYS A 585 22.51 22.92 -24.85
CA LYS A 585 23.37 23.57 -23.87
C LYS A 585 23.22 22.91 -22.50
N ASP A 586 23.91 21.79 -22.35
CA ASP A 586 24.03 21.07 -21.08
C ASP A 586 24.60 21.97 -19.97
N ASP A 587 23.91 22.01 -18.83
CA ASP A 587 24.41 22.61 -17.59
C ASP A 587 23.90 21.88 -16.34
N LEU A 588 24.59 22.03 -15.21
CA LEU A 588 24.24 21.45 -13.92
C LEU A 588 23.75 22.54 -12.94
N VAL A 589 22.45 22.50 -12.62
CA VAL A 589 21.80 23.32 -11.60
C VAL A 589 21.87 22.60 -10.26
N ALA A 590 22.85 22.98 -9.43
CA ALA A 590 23.00 22.43 -8.09
C ALA A 590 21.85 22.87 -7.16
N LEU A 591 21.28 21.92 -6.42
CA LEU A 591 20.16 22.19 -5.51
C LEU A 591 20.64 22.89 -4.24
N ASP A 592 19.81 23.79 -3.72
CA ASP A 592 19.92 24.32 -2.37
C ASP A 592 19.47 23.26 -1.36
N TYR A 593 20.03 23.28 -0.14
CA TYR A 593 19.78 22.27 0.89
C TYR A 593 19.67 22.94 2.27
N ASP A 594 18.58 22.68 2.99
CA ASP A 594 18.28 23.28 4.30
C ASP A 594 18.62 22.39 5.51
N GLY A 595 19.02 21.13 5.26
CA GLY A 595 19.24 20.11 6.30
C GLY A 595 18.27 18.91 6.20
N PHE A 596 17.14 19.07 5.52
CA PHE A 596 16.13 18.03 5.31
C PHE A 596 15.54 18.01 3.88
N TRP A 597 15.34 19.17 3.26
CA TRP A 597 14.95 19.33 1.86
C TRP A 597 16.14 19.72 0.98
N TRP A 598 16.17 19.15 -0.22
CA TRP A 598 16.84 19.76 -1.39
C TRP A 598 15.80 20.47 -2.24
N SER A 599 16.16 21.62 -2.82
CA SER A 599 15.27 22.40 -3.70
C SER A 599 16.00 23.09 -4.86
N ALA A 600 15.33 23.19 -6.01
CA ALA A 600 15.72 24.05 -7.12
C ALA A 600 14.48 24.44 -7.96
N ASP A 601 14.26 25.73 -8.14
CA ASP A 601 13.19 26.26 -9.00
C ASP A 601 13.76 26.58 -10.39
N ILE A 602 13.32 25.85 -11.42
CA ILE A 602 13.89 25.94 -12.78
C ILE A 602 12.76 26.23 -13.79
N PRO A 603 12.85 27.25 -14.66
CA PRO A 603 11.84 27.50 -15.69
C PRO A 603 11.72 26.30 -16.64
N ALA A 604 10.50 25.85 -16.93
CA ALA A 604 10.25 24.62 -17.69
C ALA A 604 10.92 24.61 -19.08
N ARG A 605 10.99 25.78 -19.73
CA ARG A 605 11.66 25.99 -21.02
C ARG A 605 13.19 25.83 -20.98
N ASP A 606 13.82 25.97 -19.81
CA ASP A 606 15.27 25.95 -19.66
C ASP A 606 15.77 24.51 -19.41
N LEU A 607 14.86 23.56 -19.17
CA LEU A 607 15.13 22.14 -18.95
C LEU A 607 15.64 21.40 -20.20
N GLY A 608 15.12 21.74 -21.38
CA GLY A 608 15.41 21.03 -22.63
C GLY A 608 14.21 21.01 -23.59
N CYS A 609 14.34 20.22 -24.65
CA CYS A 609 13.30 19.95 -25.64
C CYS A 609 12.52 18.64 -25.33
N PRO A 610 11.28 18.50 -25.83
CA PRO A 610 10.54 17.24 -25.75
C PRO A 610 11.31 16.06 -26.34
N GLY A 611 11.21 14.90 -25.70
CA GLY A 611 11.93 13.68 -26.06
C GLY A 611 13.34 13.56 -25.46
N GLN A 612 13.86 14.60 -24.80
CA GLN A 612 15.09 14.48 -23.98
C GLN A 612 14.78 13.88 -22.59
N LYS A 613 15.81 13.32 -21.95
CA LYS A 613 15.77 12.81 -20.58
C LYS A 613 16.36 13.84 -19.63
N LEU A 614 15.62 14.23 -18.61
CA LEU A 614 16.12 15.07 -17.52
C LEU A 614 16.68 14.18 -16.41
N ASN A 615 17.88 14.45 -15.92
CA ASN A 615 18.52 13.65 -14.87
C ASN A 615 18.86 14.49 -13.64
N MET A 616 18.62 13.95 -12.45
CA MET A 616 19.28 14.40 -11.22
C MET A 616 20.50 13.54 -10.95
N TYR A 617 21.62 14.18 -10.64
CA TYR A 617 22.90 13.54 -10.32
C TYR A 617 23.40 13.92 -8.93
N GLY A 618 24.15 13.02 -8.29
CA GLY A 618 25.00 13.30 -7.15
C GLY A 618 26.46 13.40 -7.57
N PHE A 619 27.20 14.39 -7.07
CA PHE A 619 28.64 14.50 -7.32
C PHE A 619 29.40 13.46 -6.51
N THR A 620 30.14 12.58 -7.19
CA THR A 620 30.99 11.55 -6.56
C THR A 620 32.45 11.99 -6.44
N SER A 621 32.94 12.83 -7.36
CA SER A 621 34.24 13.48 -7.23
C SER A 621 34.27 14.85 -7.92
N ILE A 622 35.08 15.77 -7.41
CA ILE A 622 35.32 17.10 -8.00
C ILE A 622 36.82 17.40 -7.91
N GLY A 623 37.49 17.52 -9.06
CA GLY A 623 38.94 17.75 -9.12
C GLY A 623 39.77 16.55 -8.64
N ASN A 624 39.31 15.33 -8.92
CA ASN A 624 39.89 14.06 -8.45
C ASN A 624 39.92 13.87 -6.91
N GLN A 625 39.16 14.70 -6.17
CA GLN A 625 38.91 14.55 -4.74
C GLN A 625 37.45 14.08 -4.52
N ASP A 626 37.18 13.40 -3.40
CA ASP A 626 35.80 13.09 -2.98
C ASP A 626 34.96 14.38 -2.92
N ALA A 627 33.72 14.30 -3.41
CA ALA A 627 32.77 15.41 -3.44
C ALA A 627 31.77 15.40 -2.27
N ARG A 628 31.85 14.41 -1.37
CA ARG A 628 31.06 14.38 -0.14
C ARG A 628 31.34 15.58 0.75
N GLY A 629 30.27 16.21 1.24
CA GLY A 629 30.32 17.44 2.03
C GLY A 629 30.61 18.73 1.26
N VAL A 630 30.86 18.67 -0.06
CA VAL A 630 31.12 19.89 -0.86
C VAL A 630 29.85 20.74 -0.96
N THR A 631 29.96 22.02 -0.62
CA THR A 631 28.82 22.94 -0.67
C THR A 631 28.52 23.42 -2.10
N LYS A 632 27.27 23.84 -2.35
CA LYS A 632 26.85 24.49 -3.60
C LYS A 632 27.73 25.70 -3.96
N ALA A 633 28.14 26.50 -2.98
CA ALA A 633 29.01 27.66 -3.18
C ALA A 633 30.43 27.26 -3.66
N GLU A 634 31.01 26.22 -3.07
CA GLU A 634 32.32 25.70 -3.49
C GLU A 634 32.28 25.05 -4.87
N TRP A 635 31.20 24.31 -5.17
CA TRP A 635 30.96 23.80 -6.51
C TRP A 635 30.87 24.93 -7.53
N LEU A 636 30.07 25.97 -7.29
CA LEU A 636 29.94 27.12 -8.21
C LEU A 636 31.27 27.85 -8.46
N ARG A 637 32.18 27.88 -7.47
CA ARG A 637 33.55 28.42 -7.62
C ARG A 637 34.47 27.54 -8.49
N LYS A 638 34.22 26.23 -8.52
CA LYS A 638 34.96 25.20 -9.27
C LYS A 638 34.34 24.85 -10.65
N LYS A 639 33.05 25.13 -10.85
CA LYS A 639 32.26 24.83 -12.06
C LYS A 639 32.94 25.42 -13.31
N GLY A 640 33.11 24.59 -14.34
CA GLY A 640 33.83 24.94 -15.58
C GLY A 640 35.36 25.07 -15.45
N ARG A 641 35.95 24.79 -14.26
CA ARG A 641 37.41 24.88 -14.02
C ARG A 641 38.03 23.55 -13.59
N THR A 642 37.25 22.65 -13.01
CA THR A 642 37.70 21.30 -12.62
C THR A 642 36.78 20.22 -13.22
N GLY A 643 37.36 19.11 -13.67
CA GLY A 643 36.61 17.90 -13.98
C GLY A 643 35.92 17.33 -12.74
N TYR A 644 34.89 16.52 -12.95
CA TYR A 644 34.04 15.94 -11.91
C TYR A 644 33.47 14.60 -12.37
N ALA A 645 33.04 13.78 -11.42
CA ALA A 645 32.30 12.55 -11.66
C ALA A 645 30.93 12.60 -10.96
N LEU A 646 29.96 11.88 -11.53
CA LEU A 646 28.56 11.86 -11.13
C LEU A 646 28.06 10.43 -10.96
N CYS A 647 27.06 10.22 -10.10
CA CYS A 647 26.14 9.08 -10.18
C CYS A 647 24.72 9.58 -10.45
N GLY A 648 23.95 8.85 -11.27
CA GLY A 648 22.53 9.14 -11.47
C GLY A 648 21.73 8.91 -10.19
N ILE A 649 20.76 9.77 -9.90
CA ILE A 649 19.91 9.70 -8.70
C ILE A 649 18.43 9.59 -9.07
N ALA A 650 17.96 10.40 -10.03
CA ALA A 650 16.59 10.29 -10.55
C ALA A 650 16.51 10.69 -12.03
N GLU A 651 15.45 10.25 -12.74
CA GLU A 651 15.23 10.50 -14.17
C GLU A 651 13.75 10.81 -14.51
N TRP A 652 13.55 11.79 -15.40
CA TRP A 652 12.27 12.18 -16.00
C TRP A 652 12.37 12.23 -17.54
N GLU A 653 11.23 12.11 -18.22
CA GLU A 653 11.04 12.35 -19.66
C GLU A 653 10.52 13.79 -19.88
N LEU A 654 11.12 14.55 -20.81
CA LEU A 654 10.61 15.87 -21.21
C LEU A 654 9.57 15.73 -22.32
N VAL A 655 8.45 16.47 -22.23
CA VAL A 655 7.30 16.42 -23.17
C VAL A 655 6.74 17.80 -23.52
#